data_AF-T1DKJ8-F1
#
_entry.id   AF-T1DKJ8-F1
#
_cell.length_a   1.000
_cell.length_b   1.000
_cell.length_c   1.000
_cell.angle_alpha   90.00
_cell.angle_beta   90.00
_cell.angle_gamma   90.00
#
_symmetry.space_group_name_H-M   'P 1'
#
loop_
_entity.id
_entity.type
_entity.pdbx_description
1 polymer ?
#
loop_
_entity_poly.entity_id
_entity_poly.type
_entity_poly.pdbx_seq_one_letter_code
_entity_poly.pdbx_strand_id
1 'polypeptide(L)'
;MRFPVALVFFLGGAVLRGSAVRCGYQSCPVTKPDMLNVHLIPHTHDDVGWLKTVDQYFFGVRNDIQHAGVQYILDSVIPQLLADPSKRFIYVEVAFFARWWGLQTEAMRQAVQQLVAEGRLEFVNGGWCMNDEASVHYSAVIDQMSLGLHFLKETFGECGRPRVAWHIDPFGHSREQASLFAQMGYDGFFLGRIDYQDKFHRESLREMEQLWRASRNLDPPAADLFTGILPNVYNPPMSLCWDQICSDNPIVDDDSDENNVENIVAYFLGIAAFQAKHYRTNHIVMTMGSDFQYENALLWYKNLDKLIHHVNAQQLKGSRVNVLYSTPSCYLWELNKANMTWSLKYDDFFPYADGPHQFWTGYYTSRPALKRYERLSNNFLQICNQLEVIVGRKANFGPYGNANSSVLRQAMAVAQHHDAVSGTAKQHVTNDYAKQLSIGWDACQIVMSNAFANLLGSTENFVYCTYLNISACPLTEADPTFRVIIYNPLARPVDWNVRLPVNGSHYSVVAPDGQNILNEIIPVSSFTRAVRHNRGNAINELVFQASLPPLGYKTYSVSRLSLRDPAHPRLLNRMRPQPVAAPLTPSIENEHLQVLFDPSTGLMKEIRNLDKSISLPLLQSFLWYNASDGNAEHSQASGAYIFRPDTFKAFPIAYGADVYQIKNQVVQELYQNFSDWCSQVVRLYAGQPYVELEWTVGPIPIGDQQGKEIISRFETNLQTEGLFYTDSNGREILERRRDYRFTWNLSQTEPVAGNYYPVNSRIYIKDRKTQLTVLTDRSQGGSSLTDGSLELMVHRRLLRDDNRGVQEPLLEPGEYHNGLVVRGRHLIFLDTVESSAEQHRLWAQQEYMAPQVVLTPDSHDIVKEFSALQHALPLNVHLLTLAQWEPDAVLIRLEHQFEYGEAVNGSLPVVVNLLNLFSSFNIITVQEMNLSANQKRENVSRLIWQSIEGIAAKRRSGTGLDPAHVELFPMQIRTFLLQIRY
;
A
#
# COMPACT_ATOMS: atom_id res chain seq x y z
N MET A 1 19.12 87.49 30.44
CA MET A 1 17.64 87.36 30.49
C MET A 1 17.36 85.89 30.15
N ARG A 2 17.12 84.97 31.10
CA ARG A 2 15.81 84.61 31.75
C ARG A 2 14.76 84.26 30.67
N PHE A 3 14.11 83.08 30.55
CA PHE A 3 13.79 81.93 31.44
C PHE A 3 13.24 80.73 30.55
N PRO A 4 12.81 79.54 31.06
CA PRO A 4 13.16 78.21 30.50
C PRO A 4 12.00 77.13 30.45
N VAL A 5 12.34 75.83 30.30
CA VAL A 5 11.61 74.59 30.77
C VAL A 5 10.27 74.25 30.03
N ALA A 6 9.87 73.03 29.62
CA ALA A 6 9.89 71.68 30.20
C ALA A 6 9.45 70.55 29.21
N LEU A 7 9.88 69.29 29.47
CA LEU A 7 9.12 67.99 29.48
C LEU A 7 8.40 67.51 28.18
N VAL A 8 8.42 66.24 27.69
CA VAL A 8 8.47 64.89 28.28
C VAL A 8 8.92 63.86 27.22
N PHE A 9 9.83 62.94 27.57
CA PHE A 9 10.00 61.64 26.92
C PHE A 9 9.02 60.64 27.58
N PHE A 10 8.18 59.96 26.80
CA PHE A 10 7.56 58.70 27.23
C PHE A 10 7.59 57.67 26.11
N LEU A 11 8.12 56.49 26.47
CA LEU A 11 8.16 55.28 25.68
C LEU A 11 6.76 54.82 25.28
N GLY A 12 6.66 54.32 24.05
CA GLY A 12 5.56 53.50 23.57
C GLY A 12 6.08 52.35 22.73
N GLY A 13 6.84 51.44 23.35
CA GLY A 13 7.09 50.12 22.77
C GLY A 13 5.78 49.35 22.75
N ALA A 14 5.12 49.30 21.59
CA ALA A 14 4.02 48.39 21.37
C ALA A 14 4.57 46.96 21.35
N VAL A 15 4.50 46.31 22.50
CA VAL A 15 4.55 44.85 22.60
C VAL A 15 3.42 44.32 21.73
N LEU A 16 3.77 43.75 20.57
CA LEU A 16 2.91 42.81 19.85
C LEU A 16 2.60 41.68 20.84
N ARG A 17 1.45 41.78 21.50
CA ARG A 17 0.87 40.68 22.26
C ARG A 17 0.66 39.53 21.26
N GLY A 18 1.51 38.51 21.34
CA GLY A 18 1.30 37.27 20.61
C GLY A 18 -0.10 36.76 20.89
N SER A 19 -0.92 36.63 19.84
CA SER A 19 -2.17 35.89 19.92
C SER A 19 -1.83 34.48 20.41
N ALA A 20 -2.42 34.05 21.52
CA ALA A 20 -2.25 32.68 21.98
C ALA A 20 -2.64 31.72 20.85
N VAL A 21 -1.76 30.77 20.53
CA VAL A 21 -2.03 29.69 19.57
C VAL A 21 -3.29 28.94 20.02
N ARG A 22 -4.29 28.82 19.14
CA ARG A 22 -5.60 28.21 19.44
C ARG A 22 -5.97 27.19 18.35
N CYS A 23 -5.08 26.25 18.04
CA CYS A 23 -5.31 25.21 17.02
C CYS A 23 -5.87 23.91 17.64
N GLY A 24 -6.19 22.93 16.80
CA GLY A 24 -6.82 21.67 17.23
C GLY A 24 -8.19 21.90 17.87
N TYR A 25 -8.57 21.11 18.87
CA TYR A 25 -9.90 21.23 19.51
C TYR A 25 -10.18 22.60 20.17
N GLN A 26 -9.16 23.41 20.42
CA GLN A 26 -9.30 24.76 20.96
C GLN A 26 -9.75 25.79 19.91
N SER A 27 -9.62 25.49 18.61
CA SER A 27 -10.09 26.34 17.51
C SER A 27 -11.57 26.14 17.19
N CYS A 28 -12.21 25.15 17.81
CA CYS A 28 -13.51 24.69 17.38
C CYS A 28 -14.60 25.75 17.56
N PRO A 29 -15.40 26.00 16.52
CA PRO A 29 -16.51 26.94 16.61
C PRO A 29 -17.52 26.52 17.68
N VAL A 30 -18.19 27.52 18.27
CA VAL A 30 -19.15 27.29 19.36
C VAL A 30 -20.44 26.68 18.81
N THR A 31 -20.87 25.57 19.40
CA THR A 31 -22.13 24.88 19.12
C THR A 31 -23.25 25.34 20.07
N LYS A 32 -24.50 25.00 19.75
CA LYS A 32 -25.69 25.29 20.58
C LYS A 32 -26.26 23.98 21.14
N PRO A 33 -26.15 23.72 22.46
CA PRO A 33 -26.50 22.40 23.05
C PRO A 33 -27.93 21.93 22.79
N ASP A 34 -28.92 22.84 22.80
CA ASP A 34 -30.34 22.49 22.68
C ASP A 34 -30.86 22.51 21.22
N MET A 35 -29.94 22.52 20.24
CA MET A 35 -30.26 22.59 18.81
C MET A 35 -29.58 21.45 18.05
N LEU A 36 -30.10 21.14 16.85
CA LEU A 36 -29.38 20.36 15.86
C LEU A 36 -28.25 21.23 15.29
N ASN A 37 -27.00 20.85 15.53
CA ASN A 37 -25.82 21.52 15.01
C ASN A 37 -25.39 20.88 13.69
N VAL A 38 -25.45 21.64 12.60
CA VAL A 38 -25.04 21.21 11.27
C VAL A 38 -23.64 21.76 10.98
N HIS A 39 -22.67 20.86 11.00
CA HIS A 39 -21.26 21.15 10.73
C HIS A 39 -21.02 21.14 9.22
N LEU A 40 -20.90 22.32 8.61
CA LEU A 40 -20.52 22.45 7.21
C LEU A 40 -18.99 22.32 7.10
N ILE A 41 -18.51 21.38 6.29
CA ILE A 41 -17.08 21.10 6.12
C ILE A 41 -16.68 21.45 4.68
N PRO A 42 -16.18 22.67 4.42
CA PRO A 42 -15.56 23.02 3.15
C PRO A 42 -14.31 22.17 2.90
N HIS A 43 -14.27 21.48 1.76
CA HIS A 43 -13.13 20.68 1.33
C HIS A 43 -13.01 20.63 -0.20
N THR A 44 -11.87 20.14 -0.68
CA THR A 44 -11.67 19.68 -2.05
C THR A 44 -11.13 18.25 -2.00
N HIS A 45 -11.45 17.44 -3.00
CA HIS A 45 -10.76 16.16 -3.20
C HIS A 45 -9.80 16.29 -4.38
N ASP A 46 -8.50 16.24 -4.11
CA ASP A 46 -7.47 16.48 -5.12
C ASP A 46 -6.69 15.18 -5.40
N ASP A 47 -7.11 14.42 -6.42
CA ASP A 47 -6.44 13.17 -6.79
C ASP A 47 -4.98 13.38 -7.17
N VAL A 48 -4.09 12.57 -6.57
CA VAL A 48 -2.65 12.55 -6.88
C VAL A 48 -2.42 11.71 -8.15
N GLY A 49 -3.06 12.16 -9.22
CA GLY A 49 -3.19 11.51 -10.51
C GLY A 49 -4.40 10.57 -10.58
N TRP A 50 -5.14 10.62 -11.68
CA TRP A 50 -6.29 9.75 -11.96
C TRP A 50 -6.67 9.85 -13.46
N LEU A 51 -7.39 10.92 -13.84
CA LEU A 51 -7.65 11.23 -15.25
C LEU A 51 -6.51 12.05 -15.85
N LYS A 52 -5.86 12.89 -15.04
CA LYS A 52 -4.65 13.62 -15.42
C LYS A 52 -3.48 13.17 -14.56
N THR A 53 -2.26 13.46 -14.99
CA THR A 53 -1.06 13.24 -14.15
C THR A 53 -1.03 14.23 -12.98
N VAL A 54 -0.24 13.95 -11.94
CA VAL A 54 -0.04 14.84 -10.77
C VAL A 54 0.28 16.26 -11.22
N ASP A 55 1.25 16.44 -12.12
CA ASP A 55 1.66 17.76 -12.62
C ASP A 55 0.56 18.48 -13.40
N GLN A 56 -0.21 17.72 -14.18
CA GLN A 56 -1.30 18.29 -14.98
C GLN A 56 -2.44 18.80 -14.10
N TYR A 57 -2.81 18.06 -13.05
CA TYR A 57 -3.76 18.52 -12.03
C TYR A 57 -3.22 19.71 -11.26
N PHE A 58 -1.94 19.71 -10.88
CA PHE A 58 -1.36 20.82 -10.15
C PHE A 58 -1.46 22.15 -10.92
N PHE A 59 -1.01 22.14 -12.18
CA PHE A 59 -0.94 23.36 -12.99
C PHE A 59 -2.27 23.75 -13.68
N GLY A 60 -3.26 22.87 -13.72
CA GLY A 60 -4.51 23.13 -14.44
C GLY A 60 -4.39 23.03 -15.96
N VAL A 61 -3.48 22.19 -16.46
CA VAL A 61 -3.38 21.91 -17.89
C VAL A 61 -4.22 20.68 -18.26
N ARG A 62 -4.44 20.48 -19.57
CA ARG A 62 -5.26 19.37 -20.11
C ARG A 62 -6.71 19.37 -19.59
N ASN A 63 -7.32 20.56 -19.49
CA ASN A 63 -8.73 20.71 -19.10
C ASN A 63 -9.72 20.15 -20.14
N ASP A 64 -9.23 19.71 -21.31
CA ASP A 64 -9.99 18.87 -22.25
C ASP A 64 -10.31 17.47 -21.68
N ILE A 65 -9.52 16.98 -20.72
CA ILE A 65 -9.75 15.71 -20.03
C ILE A 65 -10.67 15.91 -18.82
N GLN A 66 -10.28 16.81 -17.92
CA GLN A 66 -11.05 17.21 -16.75
C GLN A 66 -10.61 18.62 -16.34
N HIS A 67 -11.56 19.52 -16.15
CA HIS A 67 -11.30 20.86 -15.63
C HIS A 67 -10.91 20.76 -14.15
N ALA A 68 -9.64 20.99 -13.84
CA ALA A 68 -9.09 20.84 -12.49
C ALA A 68 -7.69 21.48 -12.40
N GLY A 69 -7.45 22.38 -11.45
CA GLY A 69 -6.19 23.09 -11.24
C GLY A 69 -5.90 23.39 -9.76
N VAL A 70 -5.16 22.50 -9.10
CA VAL A 70 -4.97 22.53 -7.63
C VAL A 70 -4.31 23.82 -7.12
N GLN A 71 -3.35 24.39 -7.87
CA GLN A 71 -2.74 25.65 -7.46
C GLN A 71 -3.78 26.79 -7.33
N TYR A 72 -4.78 26.83 -8.22
CA TYR A 72 -5.83 27.85 -8.21
C TYR A 72 -6.82 27.64 -7.06
N ILE A 73 -7.05 26.38 -6.67
CA ILE A 73 -7.83 26.06 -5.47
C ILE A 73 -7.20 26.71 -4.24
N LEU A 74 -5.92 26.42 -3.99
CA LEU A 74 -5.20 26.99 -2.85
C LEU A 74 -5.08 28.51 -2.94
N ASP A 75 -4.77 29.06 -4.13
CA ASP A 75 -4.65 30.50 -4.36
C ASP A 75 -5.98 31.25 -4.11
N SER A 76 -7.13 30.60 -4.30
CA SER A 76 -8.44 31.23 -4.08
C SER A 76 -8.99 31.00 -2.67
N VAL A 77 -8.74 29.84 -2.05
CA VAL A 77 -9.18 29.50 -0.69
C VAL A 77 -8.49 30.36 0.35
N ILE A 78 -7.16 30.53 0.27
CA ILE A 78 -6.40 31.24 1.31
C ILE A 78 -6.87 32.69 1.50
N PRO A 79 -7.11 33.50 0.44
CA PRO A 79 -7.70 34.83 0.60
C PRO A 79 -9.09 34.83 1.23
N GLN A 80 -9.96 33.86 0.89
CA GLN A 80 -11.30 33.75 1.49
C GLN A 80 -11.21 33.44 2.98
N LEU A 81 -10.30 32.54 3.35
CA LEU A 81 -10.00 32.28 4.74
C LEU A 81 -9.54 33.57 5.40
N LEU A 82 -8.50 34.26 4.92
CA LEU A 82 -7.97 35.50 5.53
C LEU A 82 -9.04 36.58 5.75
N ALA A 83 -9.95 36.74 4.80
CA ALA A 83 -10.99 37.78 4.83
C ALA A 83 -12.01 37.62 5.98
N ASP A 84 -12.24 36.40 6.47
CA ASP A 84 -13.26 36.14 7.49
C ASP A 84 -12.79 35.11 8.54
N PRO A 85 -12.70 35.46 9.84
CA PRO A 85 -12.24 34.55 10.90
C PRO A 85 -13.20 33.38 11.19
N SER A 86 -14.44 33.42 10.71
CA SER A 86 -15.41 32.33 10.87
C SER A 86 -15.21 31.19 9.87
N LYS A 87 -14.62 31.46 8.70
CA LYS A 87 -14.45 30.48 7.63
C LYS A 87 -13.49 29.38 8.04
N ARG A 88 -13.78 28.17 7.56
CA ARG A 88 -12.98 26.96 7.75
C ARG A 88 -12.74 26.30 6.40
N PHE A 89 -11.63 25.59 6.28
CA PHE A 89 -11.32 24.72 5.15
C PHE A 89 -10.46 23.56 5.63
N ILE A 90 -10.67 22.37 5.08
CA ILE A 90 -9.78 21.23 5.31
C ILE A 90 -8.97 20.91 4.05
N TYR A 91 -7.74 20.43 4.25
CA TYR A 91 -6.88 19.98 3.16
C TYR A 91 -6.24 18.63 3.49
N VAL A 92 -6.05 17.78 2.47
CA VAL A 92 -5.73 16.36 2.64
C VAL A 92 -4.37 16.01 2.03
N GLU A 93 -4.19 16.16 0.72
CA GLU A 93 -3.06 15.60 -0.02
C GLU A 93 -1.79 16.47 0.08
N VAL A 94 -0.87 16.07 0.96
CA VAL A 94 0.36 16.85 1.22
C VAL A 94 1.27 16.95 -0.01
N ALA A 95 1.19 16.02 -0.97
CA ALA A 95 1.94 16.11 -2.23
C ALA A 95 1.69 17.43 -2.97
N PHE A 96 0.43 17.84 -3.10
CA PHE A 96 0.08 19.10 -3.75
C PHE A 96 0.36 20.30 -2.86
N PHE A 97 0.04 20.21 -1.58
CA PHE A 97 0.29 21.32 -0.66
C PHE A 97 1.78 21.65 -0.56
N ALA A 98 2.65 20.64 -0.41
CA ALA A 98 4.10 20.84 -0.33
C ALA A 98 4.66 21.48 -1.61
N ARG A 99 4.13 21.09 -2.78
CA ARG A 99 4.49 21.71 -4.06
C ARG A 99 4.05 23.17 -4.14
N TRP A 100 2.79 23.46 -3.79
CA TRP A 100 2.26 24.82 -3.75
C TRP A 100 3.05 25.69 -2.77
N TRP A 101 3.31 25.19 -1.56
CA TRP A 101 4.08 25.85 -0.51
C TRP A 101 5.48 26.26 -0.97
N GLY A 102 6.14 25.40 -1.76
CA GLY A 102 7.45 25.65 -2.36
C GLY A 102 7.48 26.88 -3.27
N LEU A 103 6.34 27.25 -3.87
CA LEU A 103 6.21 28.38 -4.80
C LEU A 103 5.79 29.69 -4.11
N GLN A 104 5.38 29.64 -2.84
CA GLN A 104 4.83 30.81 -2.16
C GLN A 104 5.87 31.80 -1.65
N THR A 105 5.46 33.07 -1.62
CA THR A 105 6.23 34.14 -0.96
C THR A 105 6.25 33.95 0.56
N GLU A 106 7.26 34.53 1.22
CA GLU A 106 7.35 34.48 2.69
C GLU A 106 6.11 35.09 3.37
N ALA A 107 5.54 36.15 2.82
CA ALA A 107 4.31 36.76 3.34
C ALA A 107 3.11 35.80 3.27
N MET A 108 2.95 35.09 2.15
CA MET A 108 1.90 34.08 2.01
C MET A 108 2.14 32.89 2.95
N ARG A 109 3.39 32.43 3.09
CA ARG A 109 3.76 31.37 4.03
C ARG A 109 3.40 31.72 5.48
N GLN A 110 3.72 32.94 5.92
CA GLN A 110 3.34 33.44 7.25
C GLN A 110 1.83 33.53 7.43
N ALA A 111 1.11 34.00 6.41
CA ALA A 111 -0.35 34.07 6.43
C ALA A 111 -0.99 32.67 6.60
N VAL A 112 -0.49 31.67 5.88
CA VAL A 112 -0.97 30.29 5.98
C VAL A 112 -0.60 29.67 7.33
N GLN A 113 0.63 29.89 7.83
CA GLN A 113 1.01 29.48 9.18
C GLN A 113 0.07 30.05 10.24
N GLN A 114 -0.33 31.31 10.11
CA GLN A 114 -1.33 31.93 10.97
C GLN A 114 -2.70 31.23 10.85
N LEU A 115 -3.20 30.97 9.63
CA LEU A 115 -4.47 30.28 9.43
C LEU A 115 -4.50 28.88 10.06
N VAL A 116 -3.38 28.15 9.98
CA VAL A 116 -3.23 26.83 10.62
C VAL A 116 -3.17 26.95 12.14
N ALA A 117 -2.43 27.94 12.68
CA ALA A 117 -2.35 28.20 14.12
C ALA A 117 -3.68 28.67 14.74
N GLU A 118 -4.56 29.26 13.93
CA GLU A 118 -5.93 29.65 14.29
C GLU A 118 -6.96 28.51 14.05
N GLY A 119 -6.54 27.41 13.42
CA GLY A 119 -7.42 26.30 13.03
C GLY A 119 -8.47 26.67 11.98
N ARG A 120 -8.21 27.70 11.17
CA ARG A 120 -9.04 28.10 10.02
C ARG A 120 -8.76 27.24 8.79
N LEU A 121 -7.49 26.89 8.60
CA LEU A 121 -7.07 25.83 7.70
C LEU A 121 -6.66 24.62 8.54
N GLU A 122 -7.29 23.48 8.35
CA GLU A 122 -6.97 22.24 9.07
C GLU A 122 -6.48 21.18 8.10
N PHE A 123 -5.31 20.60 8.37
CA PHE A 123 -4.89 19.39 7.69
C PHE A 123 -5.58 18.18 8.32
N VAL A 124 -6.27 17.40 7.50
CA VAL A 124 -6.85 16.11 7.87
C VAL A 124 -6.21 15.02 7.02
N ASN A 125 -6.20 13.78 7.49
CA ASN A 125 -5.31 12.74 6.96
C ASN A 125 -3.84 13.16 7.04
N GLY A 126 -3.29 13.93 6.09
CA GLY A 126 -1.93 14.49 6.16
C GLY A 126 -0.82 13.54 5.69
N GLY A 127 -1.17 12.44 5.04
CA GLY A 127 -0.25 11.67 4.21
C GLY A 127 0.13 12.42 2.94
N TRP A 128 1.12 11.91 2.22
CA TRP A 128 1.49 12.45 0.91
C TRP A 128 0.30 12.38 -0.07
N CYS A 129 -0.47 11.30 0.00
CA CYS A 129 -1.74 11.12 -0.71
C CYS A 129 -2.80 10.50 0.22
N MET A 130 -4.03 10.42 -0.25
CA MET A 130 -5.04 9.49 0.27
C MET A 130 -4.82 8.13 -0.39
N ASN A 131 -4.18 7.20 0.34
CA ASN A 131 -3.79 5.91 -0.23
C ASN A 131 -4.98 4.96 -0.44
N ASP A 132 -4.87 4.04 -1.41
CA ASP A 132 -5.73 2.84 -1.50
C ASP A 132 -5.62 2.05 -0.18
N GLU A 133 -6.66 1.32 0.19
CA GLU A 133 -6.68 0.44 1.37
C GLU A 133 -6.69 -1.04 1.01
N ALA A 134 -6.88 -1.41 -0.26
CA ALA A 134 -6.89 -2.82 -0.68
C ALA A 134 -5.55 -3.27 -1.26
N SER A 135 -4.96 -2.52 -2.19
CA SER A 135 -3.80 -2.95 -2.99
C SER A 135 -2.45 -2.50 -2.44
N VAL A 136 -2.44 -1.83 -1.29
CA VAL A 136 -1.24 -1.34 -0.62
C VAL A 136 -0.69 -2.35 0.38
N HIS A 137 0.62 -2.29 0.59
CA HIS A 137 1.28 -2.96 1.71
C HIS A 137 1.49 -1.98 2.86
N TYR A 138 1.33 -2.44 4.11
CA TYR A 138 1.38 -1.57 5.29
C TYR A 138 2.68 -0.78 5.42
N SER A 139 3.83 -1.30 4.98
CA SER A 139 5.12 -0.59 5.03
C SER A 139 5.10 0.68 4.18
N ALA A 140 4.54 0.61 2.97
CA ALA A 140 4.45 1.75 2.06
C ALA A 140 3.41 2.78 2.54
N VAL A 141 2.33 2.33 3.18
CA VAL A 141 1.37 3.22 3.88
C VAL A 141 2.05 3.99 5.00
N ILE A 142 2.82 3.31 5.86
CA ILE A 142 3.54 3.97 6.94
C ILE A 142 4.53 5.00 6.37
N ASP A 143 5.25 4.67 5.31
CA ASP A 143 6.24 5.56 4.70
C ASP A 143 5.61 6.82 4.09
N GLN A 144 4.53 6.69 3.31
CA GLN A 144 3.86 7.84 2.70
C GLN A 144 3.22 8.76 3.76
N MET A 145 2.64 8.16 4.81
CA MET A 145 2.09 8.91 5.95
C MET A 145 3.20 9.64 6.71
N SER A 146 4.33 8.98 6.96
CA SER A 146 5.47 9.58 7.67
C SER A 146 6.04 10.76 6.88
N LEU A 147 6.12 10.65 5.55
CA LEU A 147 6.60 11.72 4.68
C LEU A 147 5.72 12.98 4.78
N GLY A 148 4.41 12.83 4.60
CA GLY A 148 3.47 13.96 4.67
C GLY A 148 3.41 14.58 6.06
N LEU A 149 3.30 13.76 7.10
CA LEU A 149 3.22 14.22 8.49
C LEU A 149 4.51 14.87 8.98
N HIS A 150 5.67 14.43 8.49
CA HIS A 150 6.94 15.08 8.78
C HIS A 150 6.99 16.47 8.16
N PHE A 151 6.61 16.60 6.87
CA PHE A 151 6.53 17.91 6.21
C PHE A 151 5.60 18.88 6.98
N LEU A 152 4.41 18.42 7.39
CA LEU A 152 3.47 19.25 8.14
C LEU A 152 4.03 19.68 9.51
N LYS A 153 4.71 18.77 10.21
CA LYS A 153 5.36 19.07 11.49
C LYS A 153 6.46 20.11 11.33
N GLU A 154 7.34 19.96 10.36
CA GLU A 154 8.44 20.93 10.13
C GLU A 154 7.91 22.31 9.73
N THR A 155 6.79 22.34 9.00
CA THR A 155 6.24 23.59 8.46
C THR A 155 5.34 24.34 9.45
N PHE A 156 4.57 23.60 10.27
CA PHE A 156 3.48 24.16 11.09
C PHE A 156 3.52 23.74 12.57
N GLY A 157 4.51 22.95 12.98
CA GLY A 157 4.64 22.44 14.35
C GLY A 157 3.43 21.61 14.80
N GLU A 158 3.07 21.70 16.08
CA GLU A 158 1.94 20.97 16.67
C GLU A 158 0.58 21.30 16.03
N CYS A 159 0.43 22.50 15.45
CA CYS A 159 -0.82 22.90 14.80
C CYS A 159 -1.01 22.30 13.41
N GLY A 160 0.08 21.89 12.74
CA GLY A 160 -0.01 21.15 11.47
C GLY A 160 -0.45 19.71 11.65
N ARG A 161 -0.55 19.22 12.89
CA ARG A 161 -0.80 17.82 13.17
C ARG A 161 -2.29 17.45 12.99
N PRO A 162 -2.62 16.53 12.07
CA PRO A 162 -3.97 16.03 11.92
C PRO A 162 -4.47 15.28 13.18
N ARG A 163 -5.76 15.42 13.46
CA ARG A 163 -6.48 14.65 14.49
C ARG A 163 -7.40 13.60 13.89
N VAL A 164 -7.83 13.82 12.66
CA VAL A 164 -8.81 13.00 11.94
C VAL A 164 -8.18 12.41 10.69
N ALA A 165 -8.36 11.11 10.51
CA ALA A 165 -8.11 10.43 9.25
C ALA A 165 -9.33 10.64 8.33
N TRP A 166 -9.08 10.91 7.05
CA TRP A 166 -10.11 11.31 6.09
C TRP A 166 -9.92 10.50 4.81
N HIS A 167 -10.59 9.34 4.73
CA HIS A 167 -10.53 8.43 3.58
C HIS A 167 -11.90 8.37 2.94
N ILE A 168 -12.18 9.38 2.12
CA ILE A 168 -13.50 9.54 1.52
C ILE A 168 -13.65 8.76 0.22
N ASP A 169 -12.55 8.48 -0.49
CA ASP A 169 -12.56 7.88 -1.82
C ASP A 169 -11.91 6.47 -1.97
N PRO A 170 -11.14 5.91 -1.02
CA PRO A 170 -10.73 4.50 -1.11
C PRO A 170 -11.92 3.55 -1.25
N PHE A 171 -11.80 2.55 -2.12
CA PHE A 171 -12.92 1.72 -2.58
C PHE A 171 -13.17 0.54 -1.62
N GLY A 172 -13.65 0.86 -0.42
CA GLY A 172 -13.68 -0.02 0.75
C GLY A 172 -12.51 0.27 1.70
N HIS A 173 -12.62 -0.17 2.95
CA HIS A 173 -11.72 0.26 4.02
C HIS A 173 -11.18 -0.91 4.82
N SER A 174 -9.86 -0.92 5.07
CA SER A 174 -9.16 -2.04 5.69
C SER A 174 -9.09 -1.91 7.21
N ARG A 175 -9.14 -3.06 7.89
CA ARG A 175 -8.92 -3.10 9.34
C ARG A 175 -7.52 -2.64 9.72
N GLU A 176 -6.50 -3.03 8.95
CA GLU A 176 -5.12 -2.62 9.22
C GLU A 176 -4.94 -1.09 9.12
N GLN A 177 -5.56 -0.42 8.15
CA GLN A 177 -5.47 1.04 8.00
C GLN A 177 -5.96 1.77 9.25
N ALA A 178 -7.11 1.36 9.81
CA ALA A 178 -7.62 1.93 11.07
C ALA A 178 -6.67 1.69 12.26
N SER A 179 -6.05 0.50 12.33
CA SER A 179 -5.04 0.18 13.34
C SER A 179 -3.80 1.08 13.22
N LEU A 180 -3.32 1.30 12.00
CA LEU A 180 -2.17 2.18 11.73
C LEU A 180 -2.48 3.63 12.13
N PHE A 181 -3.66 4.16 11.77
CA PHE A 181 -4.06 5.50 12.19
C PHE A 181 -4.19 5.64 13.70
N ALA A 182 -4.76 4.66 14.39
CA ALA A 182 -4.80 4.66 15.86
C ALA A 182 -3.38 4.77 16.47
N GLN A 183 -2.43 4.02 15.93
CA GLN A 183 -1.02 4.02 16.37
C GLN A 183 -0.25 5.29 15.97
N MET A 184 -0.68 5.98 14.91
CA MET A 184 -0.18 7.31 14.52
C MET A 184 -0.76 8.43 15.39
N GLY A 185 -1.73 8.15 16.26
CA GLY A 185 -2.26 9.11 17.23
C GLY A 185 -3.46 9.91 16.72
N TYR A 186 -4.21 9.38 15.75
CA TYR A 186 -5.49 9.92 15.32
C TYR A 186 -6.60 9.60 16.32
N ASP A 187 -7.55 10.51 16.43
CA ASP A 187 -8.68 10.44 17.34
C ASP A 187 -9.93 9.83 16.71
N GLY A 188 -10.06 9.95 15.39
CA GLY A 188 -11.15 9.35 14.61
C GLY A 188 -10.86 9.26 13.12
N PHE A 189 -11.73 8.55 12.41
CA PHE A 189 -11.62 8.19 11.01
C PHE A 189 -12.97 8.39 10.31
N PHE A 190 -13.01 9.18 9.24
CA PHE A 190 -14.21 9.35 8.42
C PHE A 190 -14.07 8.69 7.06
N LEU A 191 -15.11 7.94 6.70
CA LEU A 191 -15.18 7.05 5.55
C LEU A 191 -16.27 7.50 4.58
N GLY A 192 -16.02 7.40 3.27
CA GLY A 192 -17.03 7.65 2.25
C GLY A 192 -17.67 6.39 1.68
N ARG A 193 -16.87 5.38 1.30
CA ARG A 193 -17.31 4.25 0.48
C ARG A 193 -17.41 2.95 1.28
N ILE A 194 -18.64 2.57 1.65
CA ILE A 194 -18.97 1.26 2.21
C ILE A 194 -20.04 0.58 1.37
N ASP A 195 -20.19 -0.74 1.51
CA ASP A 195 -21.21 -1.52 0.80
C ASP A 195 -22.60 -0.90 0.96
N TYR A 196 -23.36 -0.80 -0.13
CA TYR A 196 -24.67 -0.15 -0.15
C TYR A 196 -25.69 -0.81 0.81
N GLN A 197 -25.62 -2.13 1.00
CA GLN A 197 -26.47 -2.84 1.96
C GLN A 197 -26.03 -2.57 3.40
N ASP A 198 -24.72 -2.51 3.66
CA ASP A 198 -24.18 -2.11 4.97
C ASP A 198 -24.62 -0.68 5.33
N LYS A 199 -24.51 0.24 4.36
CA LYS A 199 -24.95 1.63 4.49
C LYS A 199 -26.42 1.72 4.90
N PHE A 200 -27.33 1.05 4.18
CA PHE A 200 -28.76 1.05 4.53
C PHE A 200 -29.03 0.41 5.89
N HIS A 201 -28.32 -0.68 6.22
CA HIS A 201 -28.44 -1.32 7.53
C HIS A 201 -28.08 -0.35 8.66
N ARG A 202 -26.92 0.30 8.55
CA ARG A 202 -26.42 1.27 9.54
C ARG A 202 -27.30 2.50 9.66
N GLU A 203 -27.79 3.02 8.56
CA GLU A 203 -28.74 4.15 8.55
C GLU A 203 -30.04 3.82 9.28
N SER A 204 -30.53 2.56 9.16
CA SER A 204 -31.74 2.11 9.86
C SER A 204 -31.55 1.95 11.36
N LEU A 205 -30.33 1.60 11.81
CA LEU A 205 -29.99 1.37 13.21
C LEU A 205 -29.35 2.59 13.90
N ARG A 206 -29.05 3.65 13.15
CA ARG A 206 -28.22 4.79 13.59
C ARG A 206 -26.81 4.39 14.01
N GLU A 207 -26.21 3.47 13.26
CA GLU A 207 -24.85 2.94 13.45
C GLU A 207 -23.88 3.44 12.37
N MET A 208 -24.13 4.64 11.87
CA MET A 208 -23.22 5.39 11.00
C MET A 208 -21.97 5.88 11.74
N GLU A 209 -21.96 5.78 13.06
CA GLU A 209 -20.92 6.21 13.97
C GLU A 209 -20.67 5.12 15.01
N GLN A 210 -19.43 4.66 15.14
CA GLN A 210 -19.07 3.51 15.97
C GLN A 210 -17.61 3.56 16.40
N LEU A 211 -17.23 2.73 17.37
CA LEU A 211 -15.84 2.49 17.72
C LEU A 211 -15.32 1.27 16.97
N TRP A 212 -14.32 1.46 16.11
CA TRP A 212 -13.69 0.37 15.38
C TRP A 212 -12.53 -0.20 16.19
N ARG A 213 -12.66 -1.44 16.65
CA ARG A 213 -11.58 -2.20 17.25
C ARG A 213 -10.76 -2.86 16.15
N ALA A 214 -9.72 -2.15 15.71
CA ALA A 214 -9.01 -2.46 14.48
C ALA A 214 -7.88 -3.51 14.64
N SER A 215 -7.74 -4.15 15.80
CA SER A 215 -6.81 -5.27 15.97
C SER A 215 -7.31 -6.19 17.08
N ARG A 216 -7.16 -7.50 16.86
CA ARG A 216 -7.33 -8.52 17.91
C ARG A 216 -6.07 -8.73 18.74
N ASN A 217 -4.93 -8.23 18.26
CA ASN A 217 -3.61 -8.46 18.83
C ASN A 217 -3.16 -7.30 19.73
N LEU A 218 -3.60 -6.09 19.43
CA LEU A 218 -3.25 -4.91 20.23
C LEU A 218 -4.33 -4.64 21.27
N ASP A 219 -3.95 -4.65 22.55
CA ASP A 219 -4.87 -4.41 23.66
C ASP A 219 -5.63 -3.08 23.49
N PRO A 220 -6.97 -3.06 23.66
CA PRO A 220 -7.73 -1.82 23.70
C PRO A 220 -7.19 -0.85 24.77
N PRO A 221 -7.12 0.47 24.49
CA PRO A 221 -7.61 1.13 23.27
C PRO A 221 -6.54 1.30 22.18
N ALA A 222 -5.41 0.58 22.19
CA ALA A 222 -4.25 0.87 21.34
C ALA A 222 -4.57 0.98 19.85
N ALA A 223 -5.42 0.08 19.34
CA ALA A 223 -5.93 0.06 17.96
C ALA A 223 -7.42 0.46 17.84
N ASP A 224 -8.05 0.93 18.93
CA ASP A 224 -9.42 1.43 18.85
C ASP A 224 -9.41 2.81 18.18
N LEU A 225 -10.29 3.03 17.20
CA LEU A 225 -10.44 4.30 16.50
C LEU A 225 -11.92 4.59 16.28
N PHE A 226 -12.37 5.79 16.64
CA PHE A 226 -13.75 6.18 16.37
C PHE A 226 -13.94 6.35 14.86
N THR A 227 -15.00 5.79 14.31
CA THR A 227 -15.24 5.76 12.87
C THR A 227 -16.62 6.32 12.55
N GLY A 228 -16.66 7.34 11.70
CA GLY A 228 -17.89 7.93 11.17
C GLY A 228 -18.01 7.67 9.67
N ILE A 229 -19.17 7.22 9.23
CA ILE A 229 -19.49 7.07 7.81
C ILE A 229 -20.21 8.34 7.36
N LEU A 230 -19.74 8.94 6.29
CA LEU A 230 -20.31 10.15 5.72
C LEU A 230 -21.69 9.87 5.07
N PRO A 231 -22.60 10.86 5.04
CA PRO A 231 -23.95 10.64 4.55
C PRO A 231 -23.99 10.40 3.04
N ASN A 232 -23.22 11.16 2.25
CA ASN A 232 -23.31 11.22 0.79
C ASN A 232 -21.95 10.95 0.12
N VAL A 233 -21.25 9.91 0.60
CA VAL A 233 -19.85 9.61 0.26
C VAL A 233 -18.95 10.79 0.66
N TYR A 234 -18.81 11.80 -0.19
CA TYR A 234 -18.17 13.09 0.14
C TYR A 234 -18.76 14.30 -0.56
N ASN A 235 -19.85 14.15 -1.31
CA ASN A 235 -20.43 15.25 -2.07
C ASN A 235 -21.23 16.22 -1.18
N PRO A 236 -21.46 17.48 -1.62
CA PRO A 236 -22.46 18.33 -1.01
C PRO A 236 -23.84 17.67 -1.04
N PRO A 237 -24.76 18.04 -0.13
CA PRO A 237 -26.15 17.70 -0.31
C PRO A 237 -26.62 18.13 -1.71
N MET A 238 -27.45 17.29 -2.33
CA MET A 238 -27.97 17.53 -3.67
C MET A 238 -28.56 18.94 -3.79
N SER A 239 -28.40 19.60 -4.95
CA SER A 239 -28.88 20.96 -5.19
C SER A 239 -28.21 22.07 -4.35
N LEU A 240 -27.10 21.79 -3.64
CA LEU A 240 -26.31 22.76 -2.87
C LEU A 240 -24.83 22.76 -3.29
N CYS A 241 -24.54 22.52 -4.56
CA CYS A 241 -23.20 22.68 -5.13
C CYS A 241 -23.01 24.06 -5.79
N TRP A 242 -22.17 24.91 -5.19
CA TRP A 242 -21.88 26.25 -5.71
C TRP A 242 -20.48 26.39 -6.30
N ASP A 243 -19.90 25.28 -6.77
CA ASP A 243 -18.67 25.33 -7.54
C ASP A 243 -18.90 25.93 -8.93
N GLN A 244 -17.84 26.47 -9.54
CA GLN A 244 -17.90 26.98 -10.92
C GLN A 244 -18.23 25.89 -11.94
N ILE A 245 -17.98 24.61 -11.62
CA ILE A 245 -18.35 23.46 -12.46
C ILE A 245 -19.76 22.93 -12.20
N CYS A 246 -20.47 23.48 -11.22
CA CYS A 246 -21.84 23.12 -10.86
C CYS A 246 -22.86 24.10 -11.47
N SER A 247 -24.12 23.67 -11.50
CA SER A 247 -25.23 24.44 -12.08
C SER A 247 -26.36 24.77 -11.09
N ASP A 248 -26.16 24.52 -9.80
CA ASP A 248 -27.19 24.82 -8.80
C ASP A 248 -27.34 26.33 -8.64
N ASN A 249 -28.58 26.78 -8.41
CA ASN A 249 -28.87 28.20 -8.28
C ASN A 249 -28.12 28.80 -7.08
N PRO A 250 -27.49 29.97 -7.23
CA PRO A 250 -26.96 30.70 -6.10
C PRO A 250 -28.10 31.16 -5.18
N ILE A 251 -27.79 31.45 -3.92
CA ILE A 251 -28.74 32.07 -3.01
C ILE A 251 -28.91 33.54 -3.41
N VAL A 252 -30.11 33.88 -3.84
CA VAL A 252 -30.54 35.23 -4.21
C VAL A 252 -31.42 35.74 -3.09
N ASP A 253 -30.92 36.76 -2.37
CA ASP A 253 -31.54 37.36 -1.20
C ASP A 253 -31.81 38.86 -1.38
N ASP A 254 -31.79 39.32 -2.63
CA ASP A 254 -32.24 40.67 -3.00
C ASP A 254 -33.77 40.70 -3.15
N ASP A 255 -34.33 41.91 -3.21
CA ASP A 255 -35.76 42.13 -3.43
C ASP A 255 -36.05 42.07 -4.94
N SER A 256 -35.90 40.87 -5.52
CA SER A 256 -36.18 40.58 -6.93
C SER A 256 -37.06 39.33 -7.07
N ASP A 257 -37.63 39.14 -8.26
CA ASP A 257 -38.42 37.94 -8.59
C ASP A 257 -37.59 36.64 -8.54
N GLU A 258 -36.25 36.76 -8.54
CA GLU A 258 -35.31 35.64 -8.44
C GLU A 258 -35.00 35.23 -6.98
N ASN A 259 -35.54 35.95 -5.98
CA ASN A 259 -35.31 35.64 -4.57
C ASN A 259 -35.76 34.22 -4.25
N ASN A 260 -34.83 33.41 -3.74
CA ASN A 260 -35.03 31.99 -3.49
C ASN A 260 -34.75 31.56 -2.04
N VAL A 261 -34.59 32.53 -1.12
CA VAL A 261 -34.19 32.27 0.28
C VAL A 261 -35.17 31.32 0.97
N GLU A 262 -36.48 31.57 0.87
CA GLU A 262 -37.48 30.75 1.55
C GLU A 262 -37.42 29.28 1.11
N ASN A 263 -37.31 29.05 -0.20
CA ASN A 263 -37.22 27.71 -0.78
C ASN A 263 -35.94 26.99 -0.35
N ILE A 264 -34.79 27.66 -0.43
CA ILE A 264 -33.49 27.06 -0.06
C ILE A 264 -33.43 26.77 1.45
N VAL A 265 -33.93 27.67 2.29
CA VAL A 265 -33.96 27.45 3.74
C VAL A 265 -34.90 26.30 4.11
N ALA A 266 -36.09 26.23 3.52
CA ALA A 266 -37.02 25.12 3.74
C ALA A 266 -36.41 23.78 3.30
N TYR A 267 -35.78 23.76 2.12
CA TYR A 267 -35.05 22.60 1.62
C TYR A 267 -33.93 22.17 2.58
N PHE A 268 -33.07 23.11 2.97
CA PHE A 268 -31.94 22.84 3.88
C PHE A 268 -32.40 22.28 5.23
N LEU A 269 -33.44 22.85 5.83
CA LEU A 269 -34.00 22.35 7.08
C LEU A 269 -34.58 20.93 6.91
N GLY A 270 -35.19 20.64 5.76
CA GLY A 270 -35.69 19.31 5.41
C GLY A 270 -34.58 18.26 5.32
N ILE A 271 -33.49 18.55 4.59
CA ILE A 271 -32.36 17.62 4.45
C ILE A 271 -31.61 17.43 5.77
N ALA A 272 -31.44 18.49 6.58
CA ALA A 272 -30.79 18.40 7.88
C ALA A 272 -31.61 17.51 8.84
N ALA A 273 -32.93 17.70 8.86
CA ALA A 273 -33.83 16.88 9.65
C ALA A 273 -33.90 15.42 9.16
N PHE A 274 -33.78 15.19 7.85
CA PHE A 274 -33.70 13.84 7.29
C PHE A 274 -32.40 13.15 7.71
N GLN A 275 -31.25 13.77 7.47
CA GLN A 275 -29.95 13.23 7.82
C GLN A 275 -29.84 12.93 9.33
N ALA A 276 -30.33 13.82 10.19
CA ALA A 276 -30.31 13.64 11.64
C ALA A 276 -31.02 12.36 12.13
N LYS A 277 -31.87 11.73 11.32
CA LYS A 277 -32.52 10.45 11.67
C LYS A 277 -31.55 9.27 11.66
N HIS A 278 -30.39 9.39 11.01
CA HIS A 278 -29.40 8.33 10.82
C HIS A 278 -28.18 8.44 11.76
N TYR A 279 -28.09 9.53 12.52
CA TYR A 279 -27.02 9.79 13.48
C TYR A 279 -27.57 9.81 14.92
N ARG A 280 -26.70 9.62 15.92
CA ARG A 280 -27.13 9.41 17.31
C ARG A 280 -27.17 10.68 18.14
N THR A 281 -26.36 11.68 17.79
CA THR A 281 -26.27 12.94 18.52
C THR A 281 -27.14 14.03 17.87
N ASN A 282 -27.17 15.21 18.47
CA ASN A 282 -27.69 16.44 17.87
C ASN A 282 -26.64 17.18 17.02
N HIS A 283 -25.59 16.48 16.57
CA HIS A 283 -24.59 17.00 15.64
C HIS A 283 -24.64 16.15 14.37
N ILE A 284 -24.64 16.81 13.21
CA ILE A 284 -24.49 16.16 11.91
C ILE A 284 -23.44 16.86 11.07
N VAL A 285 -22.86 16.13 10.13
CA VAL A 285 -21.83 16.61 9.21
C VAL A 285 -22.36 16.76 7.79
N MET A 286 -22.10 17.88 7.14
CA MET A 286 -22.31 18.04 5.70
C MET A 286 -20.99 18.45 5.04
N THR A 287 -20.47 17.58 4.19
CA THR A 287 -19.33 17.86 3.31
C THR A 287 -19.75 18.89 2.27
N MET A 288 -19.04 20.01 2.16
CA MET A 288 -19.35 21.08 1.20
C MET A 288 -18.22 21.17 0.20
N GLY A 289 -18.07 20.14 -0.63
CA GLY A 289 -16.97 19.96 -1.57
C GLY A 289 -17.09 18.66 -2.37
N SER A 290 -16.26 18.53 -3.40
CA SER A 290 -16.14 17.35 -4.26
C SER A 290 -14.80 17.42 -5.01
N ASP A 291 -14.62 16.57 -6.02
CA ASP A 291 -13.42 16.49 -6.84
C ASP A 291 -13.03 17.85 -7.43
N PHE A 292 -11.84 18.32 -7.10
CA PHE A 292 -11.20 19.54 -7.61
C PHE A 292 -12.08 20.81 -7.54
N GLN A 293 -12.98 20.89 -6.56
CA GLN A 293 -13.79 22.08 -6.31
C GLN A 293 -12.98 23.17 -5.59
N TYR A 294 -13.55 24.36 -5.44
CA TYR A 294 -12.93 25.55 -4.86
C TYR A 294 -11.82 26.21 -5.70
N GLU A 295 -11.69 25.89 -7.00
CA GLU A 295 -10.85 26.70 -7.90
C GLU A 295 -11.23 28.19 -7.87
N ASN A 296 -12.53 28.47 -7.72
CA ASN A 296 -13.05 29.77 -7.36
C ASN A 296 -13.82 29.70 -6.02
N ALA A 297 -13.07 29.68 -4.91
CA ALA A 297 -13.62 29.56 -3.57
C ALA A 297 -14.66 30.65 -3.20
N LEU A 298 -14.64 31.82 -3.87
CA LEU A 298 -15.59 32.90 -3.60
C LEU A 298 -17.04 32.46 -3.86
N LEU A 299 -17.29 31.63 -4.88
CA LEU A 299 -18.64 31.18 -5.20
C LEU A 299 -19.23 30.31 -4.07
N TRP A 300 -18.43 29.37 -3.56
CA TRP A 300 -18.77 28.58 -2.39
C TRP A 300 -19.02 29.45 -1.17
N TYR A 301 -18.04 30.23 -0.75
CA TYR A 301 -18.13 30.98 0.49
C TYR A 301 -19.25 32.01 0.47
N LYS A 302 -19.51 32.68 -0.66
CA LYS A 302 -20.62 33.64 -0.78
C LYS A 302 -21.97 32.98 -0.51
N ASN A 303 -22.19 31.77 -1.03
CA ASN A 303 -23.44 31.05 -0.82
C ASN A 303 -23.52 30.39 0.56
N LEU A 304 -22.43 29.83 1.06
CA LEU A 304 -22.35 29.27 2.41
C LEU A 304 -22.60 30.35 3.48
N ASP A 305 -22.04 31.56 3.31
CA ASP A 305 -22.27 32.69 4.21
C ASP A 305 -23.78 33.06 4.27
N LYS A 306 -24.44 33.13 3.10
CA LYS A 306 -25.89 33.38 3.00
C LYS A 306 -26.72 32.25 3.61
N LEU A 307 -26.34 30.99 3.34
CA LEU A 307 -27.03 29.82 3.88
C LEU A 307 -27.00 29.82 5.41
N ILE A 308 -25.81 29.98 6.00
CA ILE A 308 -25.60 30.05 7.45
C ILE A 308 -26.44 31.20 8.02
N HIS A 309 -26.39 32.38 7.42
CA HIS A 309 -27.14 33.54 7.87
C HIS A 309 -28.65 33.29 7.88
N HIS A 310 -29.23 32.92 6.74
CA HIS A 310 -30.67 32.81 6.56
C HIS A 310 -31.28 31.61 7.30
N VAL A 311 -30.57 30.47 7.39
CA VAL A 311 -31.03 29.32 8.19
C VAL A 311 -30.99 29.65 9.68
N ASN A 312 -29.91 30.26 10.18
CA ASN A 312 -29.82 30.64 11.60
C ASN A 312 -30.81 31.75 11.97
N ALA A 313 -31.18 32.64 11.05
CA ALA A 313 -32.23 33.64 11.29
C ALA A 313 -33.60 33.02 11.61
N GLN A 314 -33.89 31.80 11.13
CA GLN A 314 -35.12 31.07 11.46
C GLN A 314 -35.18 30.65 12.95
N GLN A 315 -34.09 30.72 13.69
CA GLN A 315 -34.10 30.45 15.13
C GLN A 315 -35.00 31.44 15.89
N LEU A 316 -35.08 32.69 15.43
CA LEU A 316 -36.01 33.70 15.96
C LEU A 316 -37.49 33.34 15.71
N LYS A 317 -37.74 32.49 14.72
CA LYS A 317 -39.07 31.97 14.35
C LYS A 317 -39.32 30.56 14.92
N GLY A 318 -38.45 30.08 15.82
CA GLY A 318 -38.60 28.81 16.53
C GLY A 318 -37.86 27.61 15.92
N SER A 319 -37.09 27.79 14.84
CA SER A 319 -36.23 26.71 14.33
C SER A 319 -35.17 26.32 15.37
N ARG A 320 -34.97 25.01 15.57
CA ARG A 320 -33.93 24.46 16.46
C ARG A 320 -32.73 23.91 15.69
N VAL A 321 -32.36 24.58 14.60
CA VAL A 321 -31.21 24.24 13.77
C VAL A 321 -30.18 25.35 13.83
N ASN A 322 -28.93 24.98 14.11
CA ASN A 322 -27.76 25.85 14.15
C ASN A 322 -26.75 25.37 13.09
N VAL A 323 -26.44 26.24 12.14
CA VAL A 323 -25.50 25.94 11.05
C VAL A 323 -24.22 26.72 11.27
N LEU A 324 -23.08 26.08 11.05
CA LEU A 324 -21.76 26.66 11.27
C LEU A 324 -20.74 26.09 10.26
N TYR A 325 -19.76 26.91 9.89
CA TYR A 325 -18.49 26.37 9.37
C TYR A 325 -17.84 25.51 10.42
N SER A 326 -17.25 24.40 10.02
CA SER A 326 -16.62 23.44 10.91
C SER A 326 -15.51 22.67 10.19
N THR A 327 -14.81 21.83 10.94
CA THR A 327 -13.89 20.80 10.46
C THR A 327 -14.32 19.42 10.99
N PRO A 328 -13.80 18.31 10.43
CA PRO A 328 -14.06 16.96 10.93
C PRO A 328 -13.60 16.77 12.37
N SER A 329 -12.47 17.39 12.76
CA SER A 329 -11.99 17.34 14.15
C SER A 329 -12.96 17.99 15.12
N CYS A 330 -13.57 19.12 14.73
CA CYS A 330 -14.57 19.78 15.57
C CYS A 330 -15.89 19.01 15.65
N TYR A 331 -16.31 18.36 14.56
CA TYR A 331 -17.44 17.44 14.59
C TYR A 331 -17.17 16.27 15.55
N LEU A 332 -16.04 15.59 15.38
CA LEU A 332 -15.60 14.47 16.23
C LEU A 332 -15.55 14.84 17.72
N TRP A 333 -15.05 16.04 18.03
CA TRP A 333 -14.95 16.54 19.40
C TRP A 333 -16.32 16.67 20.07
N GLU A 334 -17.33 17.13 19.34
CA GLU A 334 -18.69 17.21 19.87
C GLU A 334 -19.33 15.82 20.07
N LEU A 335 -19.04 14.87 19.17
CA LEU A 335 -19.43 13.46 19.37
C LEU A 335 -18.80 12.87 20.64
N ASN A 336 -17.54 13.23 20.93
CA ASN A 336 -16.87 12.81 22.15
C ASN A 336 -17.49 13.43 23.42
N LYS A 337 -17.79 14.75 23.38
CA LYS A 337 -18.45 15.47 24.47
C LYS A 337 -19.85 14.97 24.78
N ALA A 338 -20.55 14.43 23.80
CA ALA A 338 -21.86 13.82 24.01
C ALA A 338 -21.81 12.65 25.01
N ASN A 339 -20.61 12.10 25.28
CA ASN A 339 -20.36 11.08 26.30
C ASN A 339 -21.34 9.88 26.19
N MET A 340 -21.56 9.45 24.95
CA MET A 340 -22.44 8.34 24.62
C MET A 340 -21.67 7.01 24.57
N THR A 341 -22.41 5.92 24.78
CA THR A 341 -21.92 4.57 24.54
C THR A 341 -22.05 4.21 23.07
N TRP A 342 -20.95 3.87 22.40
CA TRP A 342 -20.88 3.54 20.96
C TRP A 342 -20.84 2.02 20.70
N SER A 343 -21.39 1.58 19.57
CA SER A 343 -21.29 0.19 19.08
C SER A 343 -19.86 -0.12 18.64
N LEU A 344 -19.56 -1.41 18.45
CA LEU A 344 -18.23 -1.91 18.08
C LEU A 344 -18.23 -2.53 16.68
N LYS A 345 -17.18 -2.26 15.92
CA LYS A 345 -16.82 -2.91 14.64
C LYS A 345 -15.49 -3.66 14.82
N TYR A 346 -15.35 -4.84 14.22
CA TYR A 346 -14.18 -5.72 14.43
C TYR A 346 -13.47 -6.14 13.14
N ASP A 347 -14.21 -6.33 12.06
CA ASP A 347 -13.75 -6.71 10.73
C ASP A 347 -13.52 -5.47 9.84
N ASP A 348 -13.30 -5.66 8.55
CA ASP A 348 -13.08 -4.59 7.56
C ASP A 348 -14.35 -4.22 6.78
N PHE A 349 -14.26 -3.25 5.87
CA PHE A 349 -15.35 -2.83 4.98
C PHE A 349 -15.13 -3.36 3.55
N PHE A 350 -14.59 -4.57 3.42
CA PHE A 350 -14.41 -5.25 2.13
C PHE A 350 -15.34 -6.45 1.95
N PRO A 351 -15.71 -6.78 0.69
CA PRO A 351 -15.55 -5.93 -0.50
C PRO A 351 -16.56 -4.78 -0.52
N TYR A 352 -16.23 -3.71 -1.24
CA TYR A 352 -17.13 -2.58 -1.50
C TYR A 352 -18.03 -2.86 -2.72
N ALA A 353 -19.30 -2.46 -2.62
CA ALA A 353 -20.23 -2.36 -3.73
C ALA A 353 -21.12 -1.12 -3.56
N ASP A 354 -21.29 -0.34 -4.62
CA ASP A 354 -22.19 0.82 -4.66
C ASP A 354 -23.59 0.51 -5.20
N GLY A 355 -23.84 -0.74 -5.56
CA GLY A 355 -25.15 -1.22 -5.97
C GLY A 355 -25.15 -2.72 -6.29
N PRO A 356 -26.32 -3.28 -6.65
CA PRO A 356 -26.41 -4.66 -7.09
C PRO A 356 -25.58 -4.86 -8.37
N HIS A 357 -24.84 -5.96 -8.47
CA HIS A 357 -23.94 -6.25 -9.61
C HIS A 357 -22.73 -5.33 -9.78
N GLN A 358 -22.41 -4.52 -8.77
CA GLN A 358 -21.37 -3.49 -8.85
C GLN A 358 -20.31 -3.69 -7.76
N PHE A 359 -19.71 -4.89 -7.69
CA PHE A 359 -18.65 -5.17 -6.74
C PHE A 359 -17.30 -4.65 -7.25
N TRP A 360 -16.66 -3.78 -6.47
CA TRP A 360 -15.38 -3.17 -6.77
C TRP A 360 -14.26 -4.13 -6.35
N THR A 361 -14.22 -5.31 -6.94
CA THR A 361 -13.21 -6.34 -6.64
C THR A 361 -12.26 -6.60 -7.81
N GLY A 362 -12.47 -5.92 -8.93
CA GLY A 362 -11.61 -5.99 -10.11
C GLY A 362 -10.28 -5.27 -9.91
N TYR A 363 -10.31 -4.11 -9.22
CA TYR A 363 -9.11 -3.31 -8.98
C TYR A 363 -8.07 -3.99 -8.08
N TYR A 364 -8.47 -5.01 -7.32
CA TYR A 364 -7.53 -5.87 -6.59
C TYR A 364 -6.48 -6.49 -7.54
N THR A 365 -6.78 -6.62 -8.83
CA THR A 365 -5.87 -7.19 -9.84
C THR A 365 -5.54 -6.26 -11.01
N SER A 366 -6.35 -5.22 -11.27
CA SER A 366 -6.13 -4.29 -12.39
C SER A 366 -4.70 -3.74 -12.44
N ARG A 367 -4.10 -3.69 -13.63
CA ARG A 367 -2.71 -3.26 -13.86
C ARG A 367 -1.68 -4.05 -13.02
N PRO A 368 -1.66 -5.39 -13.09
CA PRO A 368 -0.83 -6.23 -12.22
C PRO A 368 0.68 -6.02 -12.46
N ALA A 369 1.09 -5.48 -13.60
CA ALA A 369 2.49 -5.09 -13.83
C ALA A 369 2.90 -3.88 -12.97
N LEU A 370 2.05 -2.84 -12.88
CA LEU A 370 2.30 -1.68 -12.01
C LEU A 370 2.30 -2.10 -10.54
N LYS A 371 1.36 -2.95 -10.12
CA LYS A 371 1.32 -3.49 -8.74
C LYS A 371 2.63 -4.20 -8.36
N ARG A 372 3.23 -4.97 -9.27
CA ARG A 372 4.55 -5.58 -9.02
C ARG A 372 5.67 -4.55 -9.02
N TYR A 373 5.62 -3.58 -9.92
CA TYR A 373 6.65 -2.56 -9.99
C TYR A 373 6.66 -1.70 -8.72
N GLU A 374 5.49 -1.41 -8.15
CA GLU A 374 5.35 -0.78 -6.84
C GLU A 374 6.02 -1.61 -5.74
N ARG A 375 5.77 -2.93 -5.66
CA ARG A 375 6.37 -3.80 -4.63
C ARG A 375 7.89 -3.87 -4.73
N LEU A 376 8.41 -4.03 -5.95
CA LEU A 376 9.85 -4.00 -6.22
C LEU A 376 10.45 -2.65 -5.85
N SER A 377 9.74 -1.55 -6.14
CA SER A 377 10.19 -0.19 -5.83
C SER A 377 10.18 0.10 -4.33
N ASN A 378 9.21 -0.44 -3.56
CA ASN A 378 9.24 -0.33 -2.10
C ASN A 378 10.45 -1.06 -1.51
N ASN A 379 10.71 -2.30 -1.92
CA ASN A 379 11.91 -3.04 -1.49
C ASN A 379 13.21 -2.28 -1.85
N PHE A 380 13.31 -1.82 -3.09
CA PHE A 380 14.48 -1.07 -3.57
C PHE A 380 14.68 0.23 -2.78
N LEU A 381 13.60 0.93 -2.42
CA LEU A 381 13.65 2.09 -1.52
C LEU A 381 14.17 1.72 -0.14
N GLN A 382 13.74 0.59 0.45
CA GLN A 382 14.26 0.17 1.76
C GLN A 382 15.75 -0.14 1.71
N ILE A 383 16.22 -0.82 0.66
CA ILE A 383 17.66 -1.08 0.45
C ILE A 383 18.43 0.24 0.30
N CYS A 384 17.91 1.17 -0.49
CA CYS A 384 18.48 2.50 -0.69
C CYS A 384 18.57 3.29 0.63
N ASN A 385 17.51 3.31 1.43
CA ASN A 385 17.48 3.93 2.76
C ASN A 385 18.50 3.28 3.71
N GLN A 386 18.56 1.95 3.74
CA GLN A 386 19.48 1.20 4.60
C GLN A 386 20.93 1.52 4.25
N LEU A 387 21.30 1.46 2.97
CA LEU A 387 22.66 1.76 2.51
C LEU A 387 23.02 3.24 2.71
N GLU A 388 22.07 4.16 2.54
CA GLU A 388 22.24 5.57 2.87
C GLU A 388 22.59 5.76 4.35
N VAL A 389 21.88 5.06 5.25
CA VAL A 389 22.19 5.10 6.70
C VAL A 389 23.51 4.40 7.02
N ILE A 390 23.81 3.24 6.43
CA ILE A 390 25.01 2.46 6.76
C ILE A 390 26.29 3.22 6.39
N VAL A 391 26.31 3.89 5.24
CA VAL A 391 27.49 4.58 4.71
C VAL A 391 27.48 6.09 5.02
N GLY A 392 26.32 6.65 5.36
CA GLY A 392 26.15 8.06 5.67
C GLY A 392 26.36 8.96 4.45
N ARG A 393 26.93 10.15 4.67
CA ARG A 393 27.10 11.17 3.61
C ARG A 393 27.81 10.68 2.35
N LYS A 394 28.68 9.67 2.44
CA LYS A 394 29.39 9.12 1.26
C LYS A 394 28.48 8.36 0.31
N ALA A 395 27.32 7.86 0.76
CA ALA A 395 26.31 7.29 -0.14
C ALA A 395 25.64 8.37 -0.98
N ASN A 396 25.43 9.55 -0.39
CA ASN A 396 24.77 10.67 -1.06
C ASN A 396 25.72 11.49 -1.94
N PHE A 397 27.00 11.57 -1.56
CA PHE A 397 28.04 12.33 -2.24
C PHE A 397 29.24 11.42 -2.52
N GLY A 398 29.14 10.60 -3.58
CA GLY A 398 30.15 9.61 -3.94
C GLY A 398 30.60 9.69 -5.40
N PRO A 399 31.44 8.73 -5.84
CA PRO A 399 32.07 8.76 -7.16
C PRO A 399 31.10 8.63 -8.35
N TYR A 400 29.87 8.16 -8.13
CA TYR A 400 28.85 8.02 -9.17
C TYR A 400 27.90 9.22 -9.27
N GLY A 401 28.13 10.26 -8.46
CA GLY A 401 27.35 11.48 -8.46
C GLY A 401 26.60 11.73 -7.16
N ASN A 402 25.78 12.78 -7.17
CA ASN A 402 25.03 13.23 -6.00
C ASN A 402 23.57 12.81 -6.13
N ALA A 403 23.10 11.97 -5.20
CA ALA A 403 21.73 11.51 -5.15
C ALA A 403 21.32 11.23 -3.69
N ASN A 404 20.03 11.01 -3.46
CA ASN A 404 19.51 10.53 -2.18
C ASN A 404 18.20 9.77 -2.41
N SER A 405 17.73 9.07 -1.39
CA SER A 405 16.51 8.27 -1.44
C SER A 405 15.20 9.08 -1.59
N SER A 406 15.21 10.41 -1.44
CA SER A 406 13.98 11.22 -1.40
C SER A 406 13.19 11.19 -2.70
N VAL A 407 13.86 11.08 -3.86
CA VAL A 407 13.22 11.01 -5.18
C VAL A 407 12.32 9.79 -5.28
N LEU A 408 12.87 8.60 -4.94
CA LEU A 408 12.09 7.37 -4.93
C LEU A 408 11.07 7.36 -3.79
N ARG A 409 11.38 7.95 -2.63
CA ARG A 409 10.44 8.07 -1.51
C ARG A 409 9.17 8.83 -1.91
N GLN A 410 9.30 9.95 -2.62
CA GLN A 410 8.16 10.73 -3.11
C GLN A 410 7.39 9.98 -4.20
N ALA A 411 8.09 9.36 -5.16
CA ALA A 411 7.43 8.57 -6.20
C ALA A 411 6.67 7.36 -5.63
N MET A 412 7.24 6.68 -4.64
CA MET A 412 6.57 5.59 -3.91
C MET A 412 5.36 6.06 -3.13
N ALA A 413 5.44 7.25 -2.52
CA ALA A 413 4.33 7.86 -1.81
C ALA A 413 3.18 8.21 -2.76
N VAL A 414 3.47 8.76 -3.95
CA VAL A 414 2.48 8.98 -5.03
C VAL A 414 1.86 7.65 -5.49
N ALA A 415 2.67 6.61 -5.63
CA ALA A 415 2.19 5.30 -6.10
C ALA A 415 1.18 4.64 -5.14
N GLN A 416 1.07 5.09 -3.88
CA GLN A 416 0.06 4.59 -2.94
C GLN A 416 -1.33 5.17 -3.17
N HIS A 417 -1.46 6.27 -3.95
CA HIS A 417 -2.74 6.92 -4.23
C HIS A 417 -3.80 5.92 -4.68
N HIS A 418 -5.06 6.17 -4.32
CA HIS A 418 -6.14 5.24 -4.56
C HIS A 418 -6.54 5.03 -6.03
N ASP A 419 -5.93 5.78 -6.97
CA ASP A 419 -5.95 5.49 -8.42
C ASP A 419 -4.62 5.03 -9.04
N ALA A 420 -3.55 4.98 -8.23
CA ALA A 420 -2.24 4.55 -8.67
C ALA A 420 -2.10 3.02 -8.57
N VAL A 421 -1.73 2.50 -7.40
CA VAL A 421 -1.50 1.06 -7.20
C VAL A 421 -2.79 0.23 -7.35
N SER A 422 -3.96 0.82 -7.14
CA SER A 422 -5.27 0.21 -7.45
C SER A 422 -5.43 -0.11 -8.95
N GLY A 423 -4.72 0.61 -9.80
CA GLY A 423 -4.75 0.43 -11.25
C GLY A 423 -5.95 1.07 -11.95
N THR A 424 -6.54 2.10 -11.34
CA THR A 424 -7.80 2.72 -11.79
C THR A 424 -7.64 4.09 -12.46
N ALA A 425 -6.42 4.59 -12.60
CA ALA A 425 -6.11 5.76 -13.43
C ALA A 425 -6.16 5.46 -14.95
N LYS A 426 -6.24 6.53 -15.75
CA LYS A 426 -6.08 6.46 -17.23
C LYS A 426 -4.69 5.95 -17.61
N GLN A 427 -4.57 5.34 -18.80
CA GLN A 427 -3.33 4.69 -19.23
C GLN A 427 -2.12 5.65 -19.24
N HIS A 428 -2.31 6.89 -19.69
CA HIS A 428 -1.20 7.86 -19.73
C HIS A 428 -0.73 8.30 -18.33
N VAL A 429 -1.63 8.29 -17.34
CA VAL A 429 -1.30 8.55 -15.93
C VAL A 429 -0.59 7.36 -15.31
N THR A 430 -1.05 6.14 -15.60
CA THR A 430 -0.32 4.91 -15.24
C THR A 430 1.12 4.91 -15.76
N ASN A 431 1.32 5.35 -17.01
CA ASN A 431 2.66 5.50 -17.59
C ASN A 431 3.49 6.55 -16.85
N ASP A 432 2.87 7.63 -16.37
CA ASP A 432 3.54 8.65 -15.57
C ASP A 432 3.96 8.12 -14.19
N TYR A 433 3.13 7.33 -13.50
CA TYR A 433 3.53 6.66 -12.26
C TYR A 433 4.75 5.74 -12.47
N ALA A 434 4.73 4.91 -13.52
CA ALA A 434 5.86 4.05 -13.86
C ALA A 434 7.12 4.87 -14.18
N LYS A 435 6.97 6.00 -14.88
CA LYS A 435 8.07 6.93 -15.14
C LYS A 435 8.65 7.54 -13.86
N GLN A 436 7.80 8.01 -12.94
CA GLN A 436 8.24 8.56 -11.66
C GLN A 436 9.02 7.52 -10.84
N LEU A 437 8.52 6.28 -10.77
CA LEU A 437 9.23 5.17 -10.12
C LEU A 437 10.59 4.93 -10.79
N SER A 438 10.65 4.89 -12.13
CA SER A 438 11.92 4.71 -12.87
C SER A 438 12.94 5.80 -12.55
N ILE A 439 12.53 7.07 -12.49
CA ILE A 439 13.41 8.19 -12.11
C ILE A 439 13.92 8.01 -10.68
N GLY A 440 13.06 7.55 -9.76
CA GLY A 440 13.46 7.21 -8.40
C GLY A 440 14.46 6.06 -8.33
N TRP A 441 14.29 5.02 -9.16
CA TRP A 441 15.26 3.92 -9.27
C TRP A 441 16.63 4.43 -9.70
N ASP A 442 16.71 5.30 -10.71
CA ASP A 442 17.97 5.87 -11.19
C ASP A 442 18.70 6.62 -10.06
N ALA A 443 17.98 7.43 -9.28
CA ALA A 443 18.55 8.13 -8.13
C ALA A 443 19.07 7.16 -7.06
N CYS A 444 18.31 6.11 -6.73
CA CYS A 444 18.74 5.12 -5.75
C CYS A 444 19.88 4.22 -6.25
N GLN A 445 19.98 3.93 -7.55
CA GLN A 445 21.13 3.23 -8.12
C GLN A 445 22.43 4.03 -7.91
N ILE A 446 22.40 5.36 -8.01
CA ILE A 446 23.56 6.22 -7.68
C ILE A 446 23.92 6.08 -6.20
N VAL A 447 22.95 6.19 -5.29
CA VAL A 447 23.17 6.04 -3.84
C VAL A 447 23.78 4.68 -3.51
N MET A 448 23.21 3.61 -4.07
CA MET A 448 23.69 2.25 -3.85
C MET A 448 25.08 2.03 -4.45
N SER A 449 25.36 2.57 -5.65
CA SER A 449 26.68 2.47 -6.28
C SER A 449 27.75 3.20 -5.45
N ASN A 450 27.42 4.38 -4.93
CA ASN A 450 28.27 5.12 -4.00
C ASN A 450 28.52 4.33 -2.70
N ALA A 451 27.46 3.73 -2.14
CA ALA A 451 27.56 2.90 -0.95
C ALA A 451 28.44 1.66 -1.19
N PHE A 452 28.23 0.94 -2.30
CA PHE A 452 29.06 -0.20 -2.67
C PHE A 452 30.50 0.21 -2.95
N ALA A 453 30.75 1.35 -3.58
CA ALA A 453 32.12 1.82 -3.75
C ALA A 453 32.84 2.07 -2.42
N ASN A 454 32.11 2.59 -1.43
CA ASN A 454 32.66 2.80 -0.11
C ASN A 454 32.89 1.47 0.65
N LEU A 455 31.93 0.56 0.63
CA LEU A 455 32.00 -0.70 1.37
C LEU A 455 32.96 -1.71 0.75
N LEU A 456 32.99 -1.80 -0.59
CA LEU A 456 33.85 -2.72 -1.33
C LEU A 456 35.29 -2.21 -1.47
N GLY A 457 35.49 -0.89 -1.36
CA GLY A 457 36.77 -0.22 -1.64
C GLY A 457 37.09 -0.13 -3.15
N SER A 458 36.07 -0.14 -4.01
CA SER A 458 36.24 -0.23 -5.47
C SER A 458 35.29 0.71 -6.22
N THR A 459 35.77 1.32 -7.31
CA THR A 459 34.99 2.24 -8.15
C THR A 459 34.69 1.64 -9.53
N GLU A 460 34.64 0.31 -9.60
CA GLU A 460 34.23 -0.44 -10.78
C GLU A 460 32.76 -0.23 -11.11
N ASN A 461 32.43 -0.27 -12.40
CA ASN A 461 31.06 -0.02 -12.87
C ASN A 461 30.06 -1.05 -12.32
N PHE A 462 29.14 -0.60 -11.46
CA PHE A 462 28.05 -1.40 -10.92
C PHE A 462 26.88 -1.46 -11.90
N VAL A 463 26.44 -2.67 -12.23
CA VAL A 463 25.38 -2.95 -13.21
C VAL A 463 24.15 -3.51 -12.49
N TYR A 464 23.01 -2.84 -12.71
CA TYR A 464 21.70 -3.25 -12.23
C TYR A 464 20.89 -3.83 -13.38
N CYS A 465 20.54 -5.11 -13.32
CA CYS A 465 19.78 -5.78 -14.38
C CYS A 465 18.28 -5.78 -14.08
N THR A 466 17.57 -4.79 -14.62
CA THR A 466 16.12 -4.60 -14.45
C THR A 466 15.26 -5.55 -15.29
N TYR A 467 15.88 -6.37 -16.15
CA TYR A 467 15.21 -7.32 -17.04
C TYR A 467 15.52 -8.80 -16.73
N LEU A 468 15.95 -9.12 -15.50
CA LEU A 468 16.21 -10.51 -15.10
C LEU A 468 14.97 -11.40 -15.23
N ASN A 469 13.76 -10.85 -15.03
CA ASN A 469 12.51 -11.59 -15.20
C ASN A 469 12.26 -12.10 -16.63
N ILE A 470 12.92 -11.53 -17.64
CA ILE A 470 12.86 -11.96 -19.04
C ILE A 470 14.21 -12.52 -19.51
N SER A 471 15.08 -12.91 -18.57
CA SER A 471 16.42 -13.46 -18.82
C SER A 471 17.26 -12.56 -19.75
N ALA A 472 17.34 -11.26 -19.41
CA ALA A 472 18.20 -10.30 -20.08
C ALA A 472 19.06 -9.50 -19.08
N CYS A 473 20.37 -9.46 -19.32
CA CYS A 473 21.34 -8.72 -18.53
C CYS A 473 22.65 -8.55 -19.34
N PRO A 474 22.96 -7.32 -19.82
CA PRO A 474 24.06 -7.11 -20.76
C PRO A 474 25.43 -7.64 -20.29
N LEU A 475 25.77 -7.44 -19.02
CA LEU A 475 27.07 -7.83 -18.46
C LEU A 475 27.26 -9.36 -18.45
N THR A 476 26.29 -10.12 -17.97
CA THR A 476 26.39 -11.59 -17.84
C THR A 476 26.27 -12.31 -19.19
N GLU A 477 25.69 -11.64 -20.19
CA GLU A 477 25.60 -12.12 -21.57
C GLU A 477 26.90 -11.93 -22.36
N ALA A 478 27.64 -10.85 -22.09
CA ALA A 478 28.83 -10.46 -22.82
C ALA A 478 30.13 -10.99 -22.19
N ASP A 479 30.30 -10.81 -20.88
CA ASP A 479 31.57 -11.04 -20.22
C ASP A 479 31.74 -12.47 -19.72
N PRO A 480 32.90 -13.11 -19.96
CA PRO A 480 33.17 -14.46 -19.48
C PRO A 480 33.44 -14.50 -17.97
N THR A 481 33.79 -13.37 -17.35
CA THR A 481 34.16 -13.25 -15.95
C THR A 481 33.54 -11.99 -15.36
N PHE A 482 32.82 -12.14 -14.25
CA PHE A 482 32.16 -11.04 -13.56
C PHE A 482 31.93 -11.40 -12.10
N ARG A 483 31.44 -10.45 -11.32
CA ARG A 483 31.07 -10.66 -9.91
C ARG A 483 29.61 -10.36 -9.66
N VAL A 484 29.09 -11.05 -8.67
CA VAL A 484 27.71 -10.96 -8.21
C VAL A 484 27.72 -10.54 -6.75
N ILE A 485 27.39 -9.27 -6.52
CA ILE A 485 27.20 -8.69 -5.20
C ILE A 485 25.72 -8.84 -4.86
N ILE A 486 25.41 -9.44 -3.72
CA ILE A 486 24.02 -9.69 -3.33
C ILE A 486 23.81 -9.10 -1.95
N TYR A 487 22.97 -8.07 -1.87
CA TYR A 487 22.64 -7.38 -0.63
C TYR A 487 21.32 -7.91 -0.07
N ASN A 488 21.35 -8.36 1.18
CA ASN A 488 20.19 -8.81 1.94
C ASN A 488 19.66 -7.68 2.84
N PRO A 489 18.45 -7.14 2.57
CA PRO A 489 17.85 -6.10 3.41
C PRO A 489 17.29 -6.62 4.75
N LEU A 490 17.14 -7.94 4.91
CA LEU A 490 16.59 -8.52 6.13
C LEU A 490 17.64 -8.56 7.23
N ALA A 491 17.21 -8.28 8.47
CA ALA A 491 18.04 -8.35 9.67
C ALA A 491 18.32 -9.79 10.15
N ARG A 492 18.14 -10.79 9.28
CA ARG A 492 18.47 -12.21 9.52
C ARG A 492 19.21 -12.80 8.31
N PRO A 493 19.98 -13.88 8.48
CA PRO A 493 20.56 -14.60 7.35
C PRO A 493 19.49 -15.09 6.39
N VAL A 494 19.81 -15.11 5.09
CA VAL A 494 18.89 -15.53 4.03
C VAL A 494 19.65 -16.37 3.02
N ASP A 495 19.07 -17.53 2.68
CA ASP A 495 19.47 -18.28 1.49
C ASP A 495 18.60 -17.84 0.30
N TRP A 496 19.25 -17.48 -0.79
CA TRP A 496 18.65 -16.88 -1.97
C TRP A 496 19.08 -17.57 -3.25
N ASN A 497 18.13 -17.96 -4.09
CA ASN A 497 18.44 -18.55 -5.39
C ASN A 497 18.71 -17.44 -6.40
N VAL A 498 19.90 -17.48 -6.98
CA VAL A 498 20.35 -16.56 -8.01
C VAL A 498 20.17 -17.21 -9.36
N ARG A 499 19.57 -16.48 -10.30
CA ARG A 499 19.36 -16.88 -11.70
C ARG A 499 19.82 -15.77 -12.62
N LEU A 500 20.88 -16.00 -13.39
CA LEU A 500 21.51 -15.00 -14.25
C LEU A 500 21.54 -15.46 -15.71
N PRO A 501 21.14 -14.62 -16.67
CA PRO A 501 21.16 -14.99 -18.09
C PRO A 501 22.59 -15.01 -18.63
N VAL A 502 22.99 -16.10 -19.28
CA VAL A 502 24.38 -16.32 -19.74
C VAL A 502 24.44 -17.02 -21.10
N ASN A 503 25.57 -16.88 -21.80
CA ASN A 503 25.81 -17.52 -23.11
C ASN A 503 26.76 -18.73 -23.05
N GLY A 504 27.48 -18.91 -21.94
CA GLY A 504 28.33 -20.09 -21.72
C GLY A 504 27.53 -21.34 -21.38
N SER A 505 28.17 -22.50 -21.53
CA SER A 505 27.64 -23.81 -21.17
C SER A 505 28.19 -24.36 -19.85
N HIS A 506 29.26 -23.76 -19.32
CA HIS A 506 29.91 -24.15 -18.08
C HIS A 506 30.45 -22.90 -17.39
N TYR A 507 30.20 -22.80 -16.10
CA TYR A 507 30.66 -21.71 -15.24
C TYR A 507 31.12 -22.29 -13.91
N SER A 508 32.08 -21.62 -13.28
CA SER A 508 32.42 -21.78 -11.87
C SER A 508 31.87 -20.58 -11.11
N VAL A 509 31.26 -20.85 -9.96
CA VAL A 509 30.85 -19.83 -8.99
C VAL A 509 31.67 -20.03 -7.72
N VAL A 510 32.38 -18.99 -7.28
CA VAL A 510 33.26 -19.03 -6.10
C VAL A 510 32.76 -18.04 -5.06
N ALA A 511 32.55 -18.51 -3.84
CA ALA A 511 32.15 -17.71 -2.69
C ALA A 511 33.29 -16.82 -2.17
N PRO A 512 32.99 -15.84 -1.30
CA PRO A 512 34.00 -14.99 -0.66
C PRO A 512 35.21 -15.73 -0.06
N ASP A 513 34.96 -16.86 0.59
CA ASP A 513 35.93 -17.70 1.30
C ASP A 513 36.76 -18.61 0.37
N GLY A 514 36.51 -18.55 -0.94
CA GLY A 514 37.20 -19.36 -1.94
C GLY A 514 36.55 -20.73 -2.19
N GLN A 515 35.43 -21.05 -1.52
CA GLN A 515 34.71 -22.30 -1.78
C GLN A 515 33.96 -22.24 -3.12
N ASN A 516 34.01 -23.35 -3.87
CA ASN A 516 33.17 -23.52 -5.06
C ASN A 516 31.73 -23.75 -4.63
N ILE A 517 30.82 -22.95 -5.17
CA ILE A 517 29.38 -23.09 -4.99
C ILE A 517 28.84 -24.01 -6.08
N LEU A 518 28.01 -24.97 -5.68
CA LEU A 518 27.28 -25.80 -6.62
C LEU A 518 26.39 -24.91 -7.50
N ASN A 519 26.59 -25.01 -8.81
CA ASN A 519 25.87 -24.21 -9.79
C ASN A 519 25.48 -25.06 -10.99
N GLU A 520 24.38 -24.70 -11.64
CA GLU A 520 23.82 -25.44 -12.77
C GLU A 520 23.50 -24.49 -13.93
N ILE A 521 23.53 -25.03 -15.15
CA ILE A 521 23.21 -24.29 -16.37
C ILE A 521 21.94 -24.88 -16.99
N ILE A 522 20.90 -24.06 -17.04
CA ILE A 522 19.60 -24.44 -17.61
C ILE A 522 19.31 -23.62 -18.88
N PRO A 523 18.69 -24.20 -19.92
CA PRO A 523 18.35 -23.45 -21.12
C PRO A 523 17.25 -22.42 -20.83
N VAL A 524 17.34 -21.23 -21.45
CA VAL A 524 16.23 -20.26 -21.38
C VAL A 524 15.01 -20.86 -22.07
N SER A 525 13.88 -20.88 -21.37
CA SER A 525 12.63 -21.44 -21.88
C SER A 525 12.17 -20.75 -23.18
N SER A 526 11.35 -21.44 -23.98
CA SER A 526 10.79 -20.87 -25.21
C SER A 526 9.92 -19.65 -24.94
N PHE A 527 9.04 -19.70 -23.94
CA PHE A 527 8.16 -18.58 -23.58
C PHE A 527 8.94 -17.39 -22.98
N THR A 528 10.01 -17.61 -22.22
CA THR A 528 10.86 -16.49 -21.77
C THR A 528 11.56 -15.82 -22.94
N ARG A 529 12.09 -16.60 -23.90
CA ARG A 529 12.64 -16.04 -25.15
C ARG A 529 11.58 -15.26 -25.95
N ALA A 530 10.34 -15.73 -25.97
CA ALA A 530 9.24 -15.04 -26.65
C ALA A 530 8.98 -13.66 -26.00
N VAL A 531 8.86 -13.57 -24.68
CA VAL A 531 8.65 -12.29 -23.96
C VAL A 531 9.86 -11.37 -24.05
N ARG A 532 11.08 -11.94 -24.06
CA ARG A 532 12.33 -11.17 -24.14
C ARG A 532 12.49 -10.39 -25.44
N HIS A 533 12.02 -10.97 -26.56
CA HIS A 533 12.27 -10.45 -27.91
C HIS A 533 13.76 -10.12 -28.11
N ASN A 534 14.09 -8.87 -28.47
CA ASN A 534 15.44 -8.42 -28.82
C ASN A 534 16.20 -7.75 -27.65
N ARG A 535 15.68 -7.79 -26.41
CA ARG A 535 16.31 -7.11 -25.25
C ARG A 535 17.53 -7.85 -24.68
N GLY A 536 17.73 -9.10 -25.09
CA GLY A 536 18.86 -9.92 -24.69
C GLY A 536 18.98 -11.13 -25.62
N ASN A 537 20.13 -11.79 -25.59
CA ASN A 537 20.47 -12.92 -26.45
C ASN A 537 20.87 -14.18 -25.68
N ALA A 538 20.85 -14.16 -24.34
CA ALA A 538 21.18 -15.31 -23.51
C ALA A 538 20.48 -16.60 -23.97
N ILE A 539 21.24 -17.68 -24.09
CA ILE A 539 20.69 -18.99 -24.44
C ILE A 539 20.49 -19.89 -23.22
N ASN A 540 21.18 -19.60 -22.12
CA ASN A 540 21.10 -20.33 -20.86
C ASN A 540 20.93 -19.37 -19.68
N GLU A 541 20.65 -19.93 -18.51
CA GLU A 541 20.65 -19.27 -17.22
C GLU A 541 21.56 -20.04 -16.27
N LEU A 542 22.42 -19.31 -15.58
CA LEU A 542 23.24 -19.80 -14.48
C LEU A 542 22.41 -19.73 -13.20
N VAL A 543 22.28 -20.86 -12.52
CA VAL A 543 21.54 -20.98 -11.27
C VAL A 543 22.44 -21.47 -10.16
N PHE A 544 22.43 -20.79 -9.03
CA PHE A 544 23.12 -21.20 -7.79
C PHE A 544 22.43 -20.60 -6.57
N GLN A 545 22.71 -21.12 -5.39
CA GLN A 545 22.18 -20.59 -4.14
C GLN A 545 23.26 -19.79 -3.40
N ALA A 546 22.90 -18.59 -2.94
CA ALA A 546 23.74 -17.70 -2.16
C ALA A 546 23.23 -17.65 -0.72
N SER A 547 24.15 -17.68 0.25
CA SER A 547 23.84 -17.59 1.68
C SER A 547 24.36 -16.27 2.24
N LEU A 548 23.44 -15.37 2.62
CA LEU A 548 23.71 -13.96 2.86
C LEU A 548 23.68 -13.61 4.35
N PRO A 549 24.57 -12.72 4.81
CA PRO A 549 24.54 -12.20 6.18
C PRO A 549 23.31 -11.29 6.39
N PRO A 550 22.90 -11.06 7.65
CA PRO A 550 21.84 -10.12 7.96
C PRO A 550 22.25 -8.67 7.63
N LEU A 551 21.36 -7.90 7.00
CA LEU A 551 21.55 -6.48 6.67
C LEU A 551 22.95 -6.21 6.07
N GLY A 552 23.27 -6.92 5.00
CA GLY A 552 24.65 -7.05 4.53
C GLY A 552 24.75 -7.68 3.16
N TYR A 553 25.97 -7.86 2.65
CA TYR A 553 26.19 -8.46 1.35
C TYR A 553 27.29 -9.52 1.35
N LYS A 554 27.26 -10.36 0.31
CA LYS A 554 28.38 -11.18 -0.13
C LYS A 554 28.63 -11.01 -1.62
N THR A 555 29.89 -11.16 -2.01
CA THR A 555 30.33 -11.09 -3.40
C THR A 555 30.83 -12.44 -3.91
N TYR A 556 30.19 -12.95 -4.94
CA TYR A 556 30.54 -14.19 -5.62
C TYR A 556 31.30 -13.90 -6.90
N SER A 557 32.34 -14.67 -7.19
CA SER A 557 33.08 -14.59 -8.46
C SER A 557 32.53 -15.62 -9.42
N VAL A 558 32.22 -15.21 -10.64
CA VAL A 558 31.67 -16.08 -11.69
C VAL A 558 32.60 -16.06 -12.88
N SER A 559 33.02 -17.24 -13.34
CA SER A 559 33.94 -17.38 -14.47
C SER A 559 33.53 -18.52 -15.39
N ARG A 560 33.47 -18.22 -16.69
CA ARG A 560 33.13 -19.16 -17.75
C ARG A 560 34.29 -20.13 -17.96
N LEU A 561 33.99 -21.42 -17.94
CA LEU A 561 35.00 -22.46 -18.07
C LEU A 561 35.18 -22.90 -19.53
N SER A 562 36.41 -23.30 -19.88
CA SER A 562 36.73 -23.96 -21.15
C SER A 562 36.44 -25.45 -21.07
N LEU A 563 36.01 -26.07 -22.18
CA LEU A 563 35.75 -27.52 -22.28
C LEU A 563 36.99 -28.40 -22.01
N ARG A 564 38.19 -27.82 -21.94
CA ARG A 564 39.48 -28.52 -21.77
C ARG A 564 40.08 -28.41 -20.36
N ASP A 565 39.37 -27.82 -19.41
CA ASP A 565 39.89 -27.59 -18.06
C ASP A 565 39.98 -28.92 -17.26
N PRO A 566 41.19 -29.41 -16.89
CA PRO A 566 41.38 -30.73 -16.29
C PRO A 566 41.06 -30.80 -14.79
N ALA A 567 40.77 -29.66 -14.14
CA ALA A 567 40.64 -29.57 -12.69
C ALA A 567 39.28 -30.05 -12.12
N HIS A 568 38.27 -30.38 -12.95
CA HIS A 568 36.97 -30.83 -12.46
C HIS A 568 36.45 -32.06 -13.24
N PRO A 569 36.06 -33.15 -12.56
CA PRO A 569 35.35 -34.25 -13.20
C PRO A 569 34.04 -33.75 -13.82
N ARG A 570 33.63 -34.40 -14.92
CA ARG A 570 32.40 -34.17 -15.70
C ARG A 570 31.10 -34.27 -14.87
N LEU A 571 30.83 -33.29 -14.01
CA LEU A 571 29.64 -33.27 -13.15
C LEU A 571 28.53 -32.33 -13.64
N LEU A 572 28.79 -31.50 -14.66
CA LEU A 572 27.79 -30.58 -15.19
C LEU A 572 27.34 -31.04 -16.57
N ASN A 573 26.17 -31.67 -16.63
CA ASN A 573 25.51 -32.01 -17.88
C ASN A 573 24.75 -30.80 -18.39
N ARG A 574 25.04 -30.33 -19.62
CA ARG A 574 24.11 -29.45 -20.34
C ARG A 574 22.78 -30.19 -20.50
N MET A 575 21.82 -29.90 -19.64
CA MET A 575 20.55 -30.61 -19.63
C MET A 575 19.70 -30.14 -20.80
N ARG A 576 19.35 -31.09 -21.67
CA ARG A 576 18.34 -30.86 -22.70
C ARG A 576 16.97 -31.12 -22.07
N PRO A 577 15.94 -30.32 -22.40
CA PRO A 577 14.56 -30.63 -22.08
C PRO A 577 14.27 -32.08 -22.48
N GLN A 578 13.84 -32.90 -21.52
CA GLN A 578 13.40 -34.25 -21.82
C GLN A 578 11.87 -34.24 -21.90
N PRO A 579 11.28 -34.64 -23.04
CA PRO A 579 9.88 -34.99 -23.10
C PRO A 579 9.61 -36.07 -22.06
N VAL A 580 8.51 -35.96 -21.32
CA VAL A 580 8.20 -36.97 -20.29
C VAL A 580 7.77 -38.27 -20.98
N ALA A 581 8.47 -39.38 -20.73
CA ALA A 581 8.16 -40.69 -21.31
C ALA A 581 6.94 -41.33 -20.61
N ALA A 582 5.95 -41.80 -21.37
CA ALA A 582 4.82 -42.58 -20.86
C ALA A 582 5.30 -44.01 -20.54
N PRO A 583 5.44 -44.42 -19.26
CA PRO A 583 4.30 -44.66 -18.34
C PRO A 583 4.54 -44.30 -16.84
N LEU A 584 5.56 -43.49 -16.50
CA LEU A 584 5.86 -43.10 -15.10
C LEU A 584 5.15 -41.79 -14.74
N THR A 585 4.56 -41.70 -13.54
CA THR A 585 4.01 -40.44 -13.00
C THR A 585 5.14 -39.40 -12.93
N PRO A 586 5.07 -38.29 -13.70
CA PRO A 586 6.06 -37.24 -13.59
C PRO A 586 6.07 -36.67 -12.17
N SER A 587 7.26 -36.36 -11.66
CA SER A 587 7.43 -35.77 -10.33
C SER A 587 8.63 -34.84 -10.28
N ILE A 588 8.63 -33.90 -9.36
CA ILE A 588 9.83 -33.17 -8.92
C ILE A 588 9.91 -33.25 -7.39
N GLU A 589 11.11 -33.23 -6.85
CA GLU A 589 11.32 -33.32 -5.39
C GLU A 589 12.59 -32.61 -4.93
N ASN A 590 12.60 -32.23 -3.66
CA ASN A 590 13.78 -31.81 -2.91
C ASN A 590 13.75 -32.48 -1.52
N GLU A 591 14.53 -31.96 -0.57
CA GLU A 591 14.64 -32.51 0.78
C GLU A 591 13.34 -32.41 1.59
N HIS A 592 12.48 -31.42 1.28
CA HIS A 592 11.31 -31.05 2.07
C HIS A 592 9.99 -31.45 1.41
N LEU A 593 9.92 -31.37 0.07
CA LEU A 593 8.69 -31.49 -0.71
C LEU A 593 8.84 -32.43 -1.91
N GLN A 594 7.73 -33.05 -2.28
CA GLN A 594 7.56 -33.73 -3.56
C GLN A 594 6.25 -33.27 -4.23
N VAL A 595 6.32 -32.96 -5.52
CA VAL A 595 5.16 -32.62 -6.35
C VAL A 595 4.97 -33.71 -7.39
N LEU A 596 3.75 -34.25 -7.48
CA LEU A 596 3.36 -35.22 -8.50
C LEU A 596 2.47 -34.57 -9.54
N PHE A 597 2.63 -35.00 -10.78
CA PHE A 597 1.87 -34.51 -11.92
C PHE A 597 1.04 -35.63 -12.53
N ASP A 598 -0.11 -35.28 -13.09
CA ASP A 598 -0.90 -36.23 -13.84
C ASP A 598 -0.24 -36.51 -15.21
N PRO A 599 0.04 -37.77 -15.57
CA PRO A 599 0.72 -38.10 -16.82
C PRO A 599 -0.13 -37.85 -18.07
N SER A 600 -1.45 -37.72 -17.93
CA SER A 600 -2.37 -37.48 -19.05
C SER A 600 -2.61 -36.00 -19.31
N THR A 601 -2.67 -35.17 -18.27
CA THR A 601 -2.93 -33.73 -18.40
C THR A 601 -1.69 -32.86 -18.20
N GLY A 602 -0.62 -33.38 -17.59
CA GLY A 602 0.57 -32.61 -17.24
C GLY A 602 0.38 -31.64 -16.06
N LEU A 603 -0.80 -31.64 -15.42
CA LEU A 603 -1.15 -30.74 -14.32
C LEU A 603 -0.66 -31.27 -12.97
N MET A 604 -0.48 -30.38 -11.99
CA MET A 604 -0.20 -30.79 -10.61
C MET A 604 -1.36 -31.66 -10.10
N LYS A 605 -1.02 -32.74 -9.40
CA LYS A 605 -1.96 -33.74 -8.89
C LYS A 605 -1.89 -33.92 -7.38
N GLU A 606 -0.69 -33.79 -6.81
CA GLU A 606 -0.46 -33.99 -5.38
C GLU A 606 0.77 -33.19 -4.95
N ILE A 607 0.71 -32.56 -3.78
CA ILE A 607 1.88 -32.03 -3.06
C ILE A 607 2.08 -32.87 -1.81
N ARG A 608 3.32 -33.25 -1.53
CA ARG A 608 3.72 -33.96 -0.31
C ARG A 608 4.74 -33.14 0.45
N ASN A 609 4.48 -32.94 1.73
CA ASN A 609 5.46 -32.43 2.68
C ASN A 609 6.11 -33.63 3.38
N LEU A 610 7.38 -33.86 3.05
CA LEU A 610 8.17 -35.00 3.46
C LEU A 610 8.58 -34.89 4.93
N ASP A 611 8.86 -33.68 5.41
CA ASP A 611 9.25 -33.40 6.80
C ASP A 611 8.15 -33.79 7.80
N LYS A 612 6.88 -33.54 7.43
CA LYS A 612 5.72 -33.82 8.28
C LYS A 612 4.96 -35.07 7.87
N SER A 613 5.39 -35.74 6.80
CA SER A 613 4.70 -36.91 6.23
C SER A 613 3.22 -36.65 5.96
N ILE A 614 2.90 -35.48 5.39
CA ILE A 614 1.54 -35.12 4.96
C ILE A 614 1.48 -35.00 3.44
N SER A 615 0.35 -35.41 2.88
CA SER A 615 0.08 -35.36 1.45
C SER A 615 -1.27 -34.71 1.20
N LEU A 616 -1.35 -33.88 0.16
CA LEU A 616 -2.57 -33.23 -0.25
C LEU A 616 -2.79 -33.42 -1.76
N PRO A 617 -3.86 -34.14 -2.16
CA PRO A 617 -4.34 -34.10 -3.53
C PRO A 617 -4.69 -32.65 -3.90
N LEU A 618 -4.10 -32.17 -4.99
CA LEU A 618 -4.22 -30.79 -5.43
C LEU A 618 -4.22 -30.75 -6.95
N LEU A 619 -5.25 -30.16 -7.54
CA LEU A 619 -5.26 -29.76 -8.95
C LEU A 619 -5.02 -28.26 -9.05
N GLN A 620 -3.93 -27.85 -9.71
CA GLN A 620 -3.71 -26.45 -10.10
C GLN A 620 -3.96 -26.30 -11.60
N SER A 621 -4.77 -25.30 -11.97
CA SER A 621 -5.07 -24.99 -13.37
C SER A 621 -5.31 -23.49 -13.59
N PHE A 622 -5.19 -23.06 -14.85
CA PHE A 622 -5.59 -21.71 -15.26
C PHE A 622 -6.97 -21.70 -15.90
N LEU A 623 -7.81 -20.79 -15.42
CA LEU A 623 -9.13 -20.54 -15.95
C LEU A 623 -9.30 -19.04 -16.22
N TRP A 624 -10.42 -18.67 -16.82
CA TRP A 624 -10.81 -17.29 -16.98
C TRP A 624 -12.31 -17.11 -16.80
N TYR A 625 -12.68 -15.96 -16.26
CA TYR A 625 -14.05 -15.46 -16.29
C TYR A 625 -14.25 -14.59 -17.52
N ASN A 626 -15.39 -14.78 -18.20
CA ASN A 626 -15.82 -13.87 -19.24
C ASN A 626 -16.31 -12.58 -18.59
N ALA A 627 -15.72 -11.46 -18.97
CA ALA A 627 -16.07 -10.16 -18.45
C ALA A 627 -17.41 -9.72 -19.02
N SER A 628 -18.33 -9.29 -18.16
CA SER A 628 -19.63 -8.83 -18.62
C SER A 628 -19.57 -7.48 -19.31
N ASP A 629 -20.30 -7.37 -20.43
CA ASP A 629 -20.57 -6.12 -21.13
C ASP A 629 -21.88 -5.45 -20.65
N GLY A 630 -22.53 -6.01 -19.61
CA GLY A 630 -23.90 -5.70 -19.24
C GLY A 630 -24.90 -6.69 -19.83
N ASN A 631 -26.07 -6.80 -19.22
CA ASN A 631 -27.14 -7.70 -19.65
C ASN A 631 -28.53 -7.06 -19.44
N ALA A 632 -29.59 -7.81 -19.72
CA ALA A 632 -30.96 -7.32 -19.59
C ALA A 632 -31.38 -7.01 -18.14
N GLU A 633 -30.72 -7.62 -17.15
CA GLU A 633 -30.96 -7.38 -15.73
C GLU A 633 -30.27 -6.09 -15.26
N HIS A 634 -29.03 -5.88 -15.67
CA HIS A 634 -28.25 -4.71 -15.28
C HIS A 634 -27.19 -4.34 -16.33
N SER A 635 -27.02 -3.04 -16.60
CA SER A 635 -26.09 -2.53 -17.63
C SER A 635 -24.62 -2.50 -17.21
N GLN A 636 -24.30 -2.81 -15.94
CA GLN A 636 -22.93 -2.75 -15.42
C GLN A 636 -21.98 -3.67 -16.20
N ALA A 637 -20.91 -3.12 -16.74
CA ALA A 637 -19.82 -3.91 -17.32
C ALA A 637 -18.72 -4.19 -16.27
N SER A 638 -17.89 -5.19 -16.53
CA SER A 638 -16.60 -5.34 -15.85
C SER A 638 -15.61 -4.29 -16.40
N GLY A 639 -14.78 -3.70 -15.53
CA GLY A 639 -13.84 -2.64 -15.91
C GLY A 639 -12.66 -2.53 -14.94
N ALA A 640 -12.01 -1.37 -14.90
CA ALA A 640 -10.82 -1.17 -14.06
C ALA A 640 -11.12 -1.35 -12.56
N TYR A 641 -12.30 -0.93 -12.11
CA TYR A 641 -12.77 -1.00 -10.73
C TYR A 641 -13.54 -2.30 -10.47
N ILE A 642 -14.56 -2.54 -11.30
CA ILE A 642 -15.58 -3.57 -11.08
C ILE A 642 -15.13 -4.90 -11.68
N PHE A 643 -15.35 -5.96 -10.92
CA PHE A 643 -15.35 -7.32 -11.43
C PHE A 643 -16.80 -7.79 -11.52
N ARG A 644 -17.27 -8.00 -12.76
CA ARG A 644 -18.58 -8.60 -13.02
C ARG A 644 -18.43 -9.71 -14.06
N PRO A 645 -18.32 -10.98 -13.65
CA PRO A 645 -18.30 -12.08 -14.60
C PRO A 645 -19.69 -12.28 -15.21
N ASP A 646 -19.79 -12.60 -16.50
CA ASP A 646 -21.08 -12.86 -17.17
C ASP A 646 -21.86 -14.03 -16.56
N THR A 647 -21.13 -15.01 -16.04
CA THR A 647 -21.69 -16.17 -15.37
C THR A 647 -20.79 -16.57 -14.20
N PHE A 648 -21.32 -17.35 -13.26
CA PHE A 648 -20.51 -17.94 -12.19
C PHE A 648 -19.47 -18.96 -12.69
N LYS A 649 -19.55 -19.40 -13.95
CA LYS A 649 -18.67 -20.42 -14.51
C LYS A 649 -17.37 -19.79 -15.01
N ALA A 650 -16.25 -20.31 -14.51
CA ALA A 650 -14.94 -20.08 -15.10
C ALA A 650 -14.66 -21.10 -16.22
N PHE A 651 -13.99 -20.67 -17.28
CA PHE A 651 -13.63 -21.51 -18.42
C PHE A 651 -12.14 -21.87 -18.36
N PRO A 652 -11.76 -23.14 -18.55
CA PRO A 652 -10.35 -23.51 -18.58
C PRO A 652 -9.66 -22.85 -19.78
N ILE A 653 -8.43 -22.37 -19.58
CA ILE A 653 -7.58 -21.95 -20.72
C ILE A 653 -7.21 -23.18 -21.55
N ALA A 654 -6.88 -24.28 -20.87
CA ALA A 654 -6.66 -25.59 -21.44
C ALA A 654 -6.98 -26.68 -20.40
N TYR A 655 -7.33 -27.88 -20.85
CA TYR A 655 -7.61 -29.04 -19.99
C TYR A 655 -6.33 -29.78 -19.55
N GLY A 656 -5.19 -29.45 -20.15
CA GLY A 656 -3.87 -29.98 -19.84
C GLY A 656 -2.80 -29.05 -20.39
N ALA A 657 -1.53 -29.38 -20.16
CA ALA A 657 -0.40 -28.60 -20.62
C ALA A 657 0.64 -29.51 -21.29
N ASP A 658 1.32 -28.98 -22.29
CA ASP A 658 2.53 -29.62 -22.81
C ASP A 658 3.65 -29.46 -21.78
N VAL A 659 4.29 -30.58 -21.42
CA VAL A 659 5.28 -30.60 -20.34
C VAL A 659 6.65 -31.09 -20.75
N TYR A 660 7.67 -30.46 -20.17
CA TYR A 660 9.03 -30.98 -20.13
C TYR A 660 9.64 -30.72 -18.77
N GLN A 661 10.58 -31.58 -18.38
CA GLN A 661 11.20 -31.52 -17.07
C GLN A 661 12.70 -31.33 -17.15
N ILE A 662 13.24 -30.67 -16.13
CA ILE A 662 14.67 -30.54 -15.86
C ILE A 662 14.88 -30.92 -14.39
N LYS A 663 15.83 -31.83 -14.13
CA LYS A 663 16.18 -32.26 -12.76
C LYS A 663 17.68 -32.19 -12.57
N ASN A 664 18.12 -31.30 -11.71
CA ASN A 664 19.52 -31.20 -11.29
C ASN A 664 19.61 -31.05 -9.77
N GLN A 665 20.83 -30.90 -9.26
CA GLN A 665 21.08 -30.86 -7.81
C GLN A 665 20.72 -29.51 -7.16
N VAL A 666 20.56 -28.44 -7.95
CA VAL A 666 20.22 -27.09 -7.45
C VAL A 666 18.72 -26.83 -7.53
N VAL A 667 18.07 -27.31 -8.59
CA VAL A 667 16.66 -27.09 -8.87
C VAL A 667 16.07 -28.22 -9.72
N GLN A 668 14.83 -28.59 -9.41
CA GLN A 668 13.99 -29.40 -10.28
C GLN A 668 12.83 -28.54 -10.78
N GLU A 669 12.61 -28.55 -12.10
CA GLU A 669 11.60 -27.73 -12.77
C GLU A 669 10.73 -28.60 -13.68
N LEU A 670 9.43 -28.33 -13.65
CA LEU A 670 8.49 -28.80 -14.67
C LEU A 670 7.85 -27.60 -15.35
N TYR A 671 8.02 -27.54 -16.66
CA TYR A 671 7.49 -26.50 -17.51
C TYR A 671 6.12 -26.93 -18.03
N GLN A 672 5.12 -26.05 -17.92
CA GLN A 672 3.76 -26.28 -18.38
C GLN A 672 3.37 -25.21 -19.39
N ASN A 673 3.13 -25.62 -20.64
CA ASN A 673 2.60 -24.74 -21.67
C ASN A 673 1.10 -25.01 -21.87
N PHE A 674 0.23 -24.11 -21.43
CA PHE A 674 -1.23 -24.27 -21.53
C PHE A 674 -1.76 -23.75 -22.87
N SER A 675 -1.18 -22.66 -23.38
CA SER A 675 -1.54 -22.06 -24.68
C SER A 675 -0.44 -21.09 -25.13
N ASP A 676 -0.56 -20.53 -26.33
CA ASP A 676 0.39 -19.54 -26.86
C ASP A 676 0.52 -18.26 -26.01
N TRP A 677 -0.39 -18.01 -25.08
CA TRP A 677 -0.43 -16.81 -24.22
C TRP A 677 -0.50 -17.15 -22.73
N CYS A 678 -0.36 -18.42 -22.33
CA CYS A 678 -0.37 -18.83 -20.93
C CYS A 678 0.57 -20.01 -20.68
N SER A 679 1.58 -19.78 -19.83
CA SER A 679 2.57 -20.79 -19.45
C SER A 679 2.96 -20.66 -17.97
N GLN A 680 3.44 -21.74 -17.38
CA GLN A 680 3.91 -21.79 -16.00
C GLN A 680 5.18 -22.62 -15.88
N VAL A 681 6.03 -22.29 -14.90
CA VAL A 681 7.12 -23.15 -14.42
C VAL A 681 6.85 -23.51 -12.97
N VAL A 682 6.78 -24.81 -12.69
CA VAL A 682 6.73 -25.35 -11.33
C VAL A 682 8.14 -25.66 -10.90
N ARG A 683 8.64 -25.02 -9.84
CA ARG A 683 10.03 -25.16 -9.37
C ARG A 683 10.10 -25.64 -7.93
N LEU A 684 11.05 -26.54 -7.68
CA LEU A 684 11.57 -26.88 -6.37
C LEU A 684 13.07 -26.67 -6.36
N TYR A 685 13.53 -25.66 -5.61
CA TYR A 685 14.95 -25.46 -5.36
C TYR A 685 15.41 -26.33 -4.18
N ALA A 686 16.68 -26.74 -4.18
CA ALA A 686 17.28 -27.45 -3.05
C ALA A 686 17.17 -26.62 -1.75
N GLY A 687 16.84 -27.28 -0.65
CA GLY A 687 16.72 -26.68 0.69
C GLY A 687 15.51 -25.77 0.91
N GLN A 688 14.60 -25.62 -0.06
CA GLN A 688 13.44 -24.75 0.09
C GLN A 688 12.14 -25.52 0.41
N PRO A 689 11.37 -25.14 1.45
CA PRO A 689 10.19 -25.87 1.88
C PRO A 689 8.89 -25.41 1.17
N TYR A 690 8.99 -24.92 -0.07
CA TYR A 690 7.84 -24.45 -0.85
C TYR A 690 7.97 -24.76 -2.33
N VAL A 691 6.83 -24.80 -3.03
CA VAL A 691 6.74 -24.87 -4.49
C VAL A 691 6.66 -23.45 -5.04
N GLU A 692 7.53 -23.06 -5.96
CA GLU A 692 7.40 -21.81 -6.72
C GLU A 692 6.65 -22.07 -8.03
N LEU A 693 5.55 -21.34 -8.25
CA LEU A 693 4.86 -21.27 -9.53
C LEU A 693 5.15 -19.93 -10.20
N GLU A 694 6.03 -19.89 -11.19
CA GLU A 694 6.22 -18.71 -12.03
C GLU A 694 5.27 -18.79 -13.22
N TRP A 695 4.32 -17.87 -13.29
CA TRP A 695 3.33 -17.80 -14.36
C TRP A 695 3.66 -16.67 -15.33
N THR A 696 3.35 -16.86 -16.61
CA THR A 696 3.43 -15.86 -17.67
C THR A 696 2.11 -15.86 -18.43
N VAL A 697 1.39 -14.74 -18.37
CA VAL A 697 0.05 -14.59 -18.95
C VAL A 697 0.03 -13.37 -19.87
N GLY A 698 -0.37 -13.58 -21.11
CA GLY A 698 -0.58 -12.58 -22.14
C GLY A 698 0.27 -12.79 -23.40
N PRO A 699 -0.03 -12.06 -24.49
CA PRO A 699 -1.13 -11.11 -24.62
C PRO A 699 -2.48 -11.82 -24.58
N ILE A 700 -3.39 -11.37 -23.68
CA ILE A 700 -4.71 -12.01 -23.53
C ILE A 700 -5.49 -11.78 -24.84
N PRO A 701 -5.98 -12.83 -25.52
CA PRO A 701 -6.62 -12.69 -26.81
C PRO A 701 -8.00 -12.03 -26.67
N ILE A 702 -8.29 -11.09 -27.56
CA ILE A 702 -9.57 -10.36 -27.64
C ILE A 702 -10.20 -10.42 -29.04
N GLY A 703 -9.64 -11.24 -29.95
CA GLY A 703 -10.15 -11.38 -31.32
C GLY A 703 -11.57 -11.98 -31.40
N ASP A 704 -12.00 -12.62 -30.32
CA ASP A 704 -13.35 -13.13 -30.10
C ASP A 704 -14.31 -12.08 -29.49
N GLN A 705 -13.86 -10.83 -29.31
CA GLN A 705 -14.62 -9.73 -28.70
C GLN A 705 -15.09 -10.02 -27.27
N GLN A 706 -14.34 -10.85 -26.53
CA GLN A 706 -14.62 -11.18 -25.13
C GLN A 706 -13.51 -10.67 -24.22
N GLY A 707 -13.87 -9.86 -23.22
CA GLY A 707 -12.96 -9.51 -22.13
C GLY A 707 -12.70 -10.72 -21.24
N LYS A 708 -11.46 -10.87 -20.75
CA LYS A 708 -11.06 -12.07 -19.97
C LYS A 708 -10.33 -11.69 -18.70
N GLU A 709 -10.69 -12.38 -17.63
CA GLU A 709 -10.12 -12.22 -16.30
C GLU A 709 -9.52 -13.55 -15.87
N ILE A 710 -8.20 -13.63 -15.88
CA ILE A 710 -7.43 -14.87 -15.79
C ILE A 710 -7.17 -15.21 -14.33
N ILE A 711 -7.44 -16.45 -13.95
CA ILE A 711 -7.24 -16.95 -12.58
C ILE A 711 -6.31 -18.17 -12.56
N SER A 712 -5.51 -18.28 -11.51
CA SER A 712 -4.85 -19.51 -11.08
C SER A 712 -5.71 -20.12 -9.97
N ARG A 713 -6.23 -21.34 -10.18
CA ARG A 713 -7.11 -22.04 -9.24
C ARG A 713 -6.46 -23.30 -8.71
N PHE A 714 -6.64 -23.53 -7.42
CA PHE A 714 -6.17 -24.65 -6.62
C PHE A 714 -7.40 -25.40 -6.09
N GLU A 715 -7.55 -26.68 -6.43
CA GLU A 715 -8.66 -27.52 -5.98
C GLU A 715 -8.12 -28.69 -5.15
N THR A 716 -8.62 -28.86 -3.94
CA THR A 716 -8.20 -29.87 -2.97
C THR A 716 -9.40 -30.60 -2.38
N ASN A 717 -9.14 -31.59 -1.53
CA ASN A 717 -10.18 -32.28 -0.76
C ASN A 717 -10.32 -31.75 0.69
N LEU A 718 -9.72 -30.61 1.03
CA LEU A 718 -9.83 -30.00 2.36
C LEU A 718 -11.28 -29.64 2.67
N GLN A 719 -11.72 -29.95 3.89
CA GLN A 719 -13.06 -29.60 4.39
C GLN A 719 -12.99 -28.22 5.04
N THR A 720 -13.18 -27.17 4.24
CA THR A 720 -12.98 -25.77 4.67
C THR A 720 -14.25 -25.12 5.21
N GLU A 721 -15.42 -25.74 5.06
CA GLU A 721 -16.71 -25.26 5.59
C GLU A 721 -17.06 -23.82 5.16
N GLY A 722 -16.69 -23.46 3.92
CA GLY A 722 -16.86 -22.11 3.37
C GLY A 722 -15.91 -21.04 3.93
N LEU A 723 -14.94 -21.40 4.79
CA LEU A 723 -13.96 -20.49 5.37
C LEU A 723 -12.66 -20.43 4.56
N PHE A 724 -12.09 -19.24 4.49
CA PHE A 724 -10.76 -18.98 3.94
C PHE A 724 -10.16 -17.73 4.60
N TYR A 725 -8.88 -17.48 4.40
CA TYR A 725 -8.16 -16.46 5.14
C TYR A 725 -7.33 -15.61 4.20
N THR A 726 -7.40 -14.28 4.36
CA THR A 726 -6.61 -13.32 3.58
C THR A 726 -5.91 -12.36 4.52
N ASP A 727 -4.75 -11.85 4.12
CA ASP A 727 -4.11 -10.76 4.84
C ASP A 727 -4.90 -9.43 4.77
N SER A 728 -4.64 -8.54 5.72
CA SER A 728 -5.01 -7.11 5.69
C SER A 728 -3.73 -6.31 5.44
N ASN A 729 -3.59 -5.76 4.22
CA ASN A 729 -2.42 -5.00 3.75
C ASN A 729 -1.06 -5.69 3.93
N GLY A 730 -1.01 -7.02 3.94
CA GLY A 730 0.20 -7.82 4.11
C GLY A 730 0.50 -8.23 5.56
N ARG A 731 -0.35 -7.84 6.52
CA ARG A 731 -0.04 -7.89 7.96
C ARG A 731 -0.92 -8.87 8.73
N GLU A 732 -1.95 -8.41 9.43
CA GLU A 732 -2.87 -9.29 10.17
C GLU A 732 -3.71 -10.15 9.23
N ILE A 733 -4.17 -11.31 9.70
CA ILE A 733 -5.05 -12.20 8.95
C ILE A 733 -6.51 -11.96 9.32
N LEU A 734 -7.35 -11.91 8.28
CA LEU A 734 -8.81 -11.86 8.39
C LEU A 734 -9.39 -13.19 7.95
N GLU A 735 -10.31 -13.70 8.77
CA GLU A 735 -11.17 -14.82 8.41
C GLU A 735 -12.28 -14.32 7.48
N ARG A 736 -12.46 -15.02 6.36
CA ARG A 736 -13.47 -14.77 5.34
C ARG A 736 -14.39 -15.96 5.27
N ARG A 737 -15.67 -15.69 5.00
CA ARG A 737 -16.68 -16.72 4.81
C ARG A 737 -17.47 -16.43 3.54
N ARG A 738 -17.53 -17.43 2.66
CA ARG A 738 -18.28 -17.34 1.40
C ARG A 738 -19.75 -17.00 1.66
N ASP A 739 -20.27 -16.04 0.88
CA ASP A 739 -21.66 -15.54 0.92
C ASP A 739 -22.11 -15.03 2.29
N TYR A 740 -21.18 -14.49 3.07
CA TYR A 740 -21.46 -14.00 4.42
C TYR A 740 -20.89 -12.60 4.66
N ARG A 741 -21.59 -11.84 5.51
CA ARG A 741 -21.19 -10.53 6.02
C ARG A 741 -21.46 -10.49 7.52
N PHE A 742 -20.53 -9.96 8.29
CA PHE A 742 -20.64 -9.95 9.74
C PHE A 742 -21.69 -8.95 10.22
N THR A 743 -21.77 -7.78 9.58
CA THR A 743 -22.63 -6.68 10.04
C THR A 743 -24.08 -6.74 9.54
N TRP A 744 -24.35 -7.25 8.34
CA TRP A 744 -25.70 -7.31 7.77
C TRP A 744 -26.01 -8.66 7.14
N ASN A 745 -27.29 -8.92 6.86
CA ASN A 745 -27.70 -10.11 6.12
C ASN A 745 -27.54 -9.86 4.61
N LEU A 746 -26.56 -10.53 3.98
CA LEU A 746 -26.19 -10.31 2.58
C LEU A 746 -27.31 -10.78 1.63
N SER A 747 -27.82 -9.86 0.82
CA SER A 747 -28.54 -10.20 -0.41
C SER A 747 -27.51 -10.42 -1.52
N GLN A 748 -27.24 -11.69 -1.82
CA GLN A 748 -26.21 -12.05 -2.80
C GLN A 748 -26.69 -11.76 -4.24
N THR A 749 -25.98 -10.88 -4.94
CA THR A 749 -26.23 -10.53 -6.36
C THR A 749 -25.11 -10.97 -7.28
N GLU A 750 -23.90 -11.21 -6.75
CA GLU A 750 -22.71 -11.63 -7.49
C GLU A 750 -21.94 -12.69 -6.69
N PRO A 751 -22.30 -13.98 -6.81
CA PRO A 751 -21.74 -15.07 -5.99
C PRO A 751 -20.23 -15.30 -6.22
N VAL A 752 -19.68 -14.75 -7.30
CA VAL A 752 -18.23 -14.74 -7.56
C VAL A 752 -17.62 -13.45 -7.01
N ALA A 753 -17.95 -12.30 -7.62
CA ALA A 753 -17.29 -11.03 -7.33
C ALA A 753 -17.50 -10.55 -5.88
N GLY A 754 -18.65 -10.86 -5.28
CA GLY A 754 -18.94 -10.55 -3.87
C GLY A 754 -18.15 -11.40 -2.86
N ASN A 755 -17.38 -12.39 -3.30
CA ASN A 755 -16.52 -13.22 -2.47
C ASN A 755 -15.02 -13.02 -2.75
N TYR A 756 -14.66 -12.07 -3.62
CA TYR A 756 -13.27 -11.69 -3.85
C TYR A 756 -12.79 -10.69 -2.80
N TYR A 757 -11.56 -10.89 -2.32
CA TYR A 757 -10.90 -10.05 -1.33
C TYR A 757 -9.48 -9.69 -1.80
N PRO A 758 -8.92 -8.57 -1.33
CA PRO A 758 -7.54 -8.22 -1.63
C PRO A 758 -6.56 -9.17 -0.92
N VAL A 759 -5.51 -9.55 -1.64
CA VAL A 759 -4.41 -10.39 -1.15
C VAL A 759 -3.11 -9.68 -1.47
N ASN A 760 -2.41 -9.16 -0.45
CA ASN A 760 -1.17 -8.41 -0.65
C ASN A 760 0.09 -9.18 -0.26
N SER A 761 -0.08 -10.30 0.43
CA SER A 761 1.00 -11.20 0.81
C SER A 761 0.59 -12.66 0.76
N ARG A 762 -0.61 -13.03 1.24
CA ARG A 762 -1.01 -14.42 1.42
C ARG A 762 -2.52 -14.65 1.51
N ILE A 763 -2.92 -15.79 0.97
CA ILE A 763 -4.26 -16.38 1.12
C ILE A 763 -4.09 -17.85 1.50
N TYR A 764 -4.97 -18.38 2.34
CA TYR A 764 -4.93 -19.80 2.67
C TYR A 764 -6.30 -20.39 3.00
N ILE A 765 -6.37 -21.71 2.85
CA ILE A 765 -7.46 -22.56 3.28
C ILE A 765 -6.92 -23.65 4.20
N LYS A 766 -7.73 -24.09 5.16
CA LYS A 766 -7.35 -25.14 6.09
C LYS A 766 -8.55 -25.99 6.51
N ASP A 767 -8.26 -27.23 6.89
CA ASP A 767 -9.17 -28.04 7.70
C ASP A 767 -8.69 -28.04 9.17
N ARG A 768 -9.00 -29.09 9.93
CA ARG A 768 -8.58 -29.21 11.34
C ARG A 768 -7.09 -29.46 11.53
N LYS A 769 -6.38 -29.99 10.53
CA LYS A 769 -4.99 -30.45 10.66
C LYS A 769 -4.06 -29.86 9.60
N THR A 770 -4.53 -29.66 8.38
CA THR A 770 -3.72 -29.32 7.20
C THR A 770 -4.08 -27.93 6.70
N GLN A 771 -3.08 -27.15 6.33
CA GLN A 771 -3.25 -25.84 5.70
C GLN A 771 -2.50 -25.79 4.36
N LEU A 772 -3.19 -25.28 3.33
CA LEU A 772 -2.59 -24.89 2.06
C LEU A 772 -2.52 -23.37 2.00
N THR A 773 -1.31 -22.82 1.93
CA THR A 773 -1.07 -21.38 1.84
C THR A 773 -0.45 -21.01 0.51
N VAL A 774 -0.93 -19.92 -0.09
CA VAL A 774 -0.36 -19.34 -1.31
C VAL A 774 0.09 -17.92 -1.01
N LEU A 775 1.38 -17.66 -1.22
CA LEU A 775 1.95 -16.31 -1.15
C LEU A 775 1.91 -15.64 -2.52
N THR A 776 1.80 -14.32 -2.52
CA THR A 776 1.74 -13.48 -3.74
C THR A 776 2.94 -12.54 -3.81
N ASP A 777 3.40 -12.24 -5.02
CA ASP A 777 4.51 -11.32 -5.28
C ASP A 777 4.05 -9.87 -5.52
N ARG A 778 2.74 -9.64 -5.50
CA ARG A 778 2.04 -8.38 -5.76
C ARG A 778 0.62 -8.46 -5.21
N SER A 779 -0.06 -7.32 -5.15
CA SER A 779 -1.50 -7.33 -4.84
C SER A 779 -2.31 -8.06 -5.90
N GLN A 780 -3.24 -8.91 -5.47
CA GLN A 780 -4.16 -9.68 -6.31
C GLN A 780 -5.54 -9.78 -5.66
N GLY A 781 -6.59 -9.98 -6.47
CA GLY A 781 -7.88 -10.45 -5.98
C GLY A 781 -7.89 -11.96 -5.79
N GLY A 782 -8.32 -12.45 -4.63
CA GLY A 782 -8.40 -13.87 -4.33
C GLY A 782 -9.69 -14.29 -3.62
N SER A 783 -10.05 -15.58 -3.73
CA SER A 783 -11.28 -16.13 -3.16
C SER A 783 -11.20 -17.64 -2.88
N SER A 784 -12.23 -18.18 -2.24
CA SER A 784 -12.56 -19.60 -2.11
C SER A 784 -14.05 -19.82 -2.41
N LEU A 785 -14.35 -20.13 -3.68
CA LEU A 785 -15.74 -20.19 -4.17
C LEU A 785 -16.42 -21.54 -3.93
N THR A 786 -15.66 -22.60 -3.70
CA THR A 786 -16.14 -23.91 -3.26
C THR A 786 -15.24 -24.45 -2.16
N ASP A 787 -15.76 -25.37 -1.35
CA ASP A 787 -14.97 -25.96 -0.27
C ASP A 787 -13.75 -26.70 -0.82
N GLY A 788 -12.61 -26.53 -0.14
CA GLY A 788 -11.33 -27.08 -0.58
C GLY A 788 -10.72 -26.36 -1.80
N SER A 789 -11.32 -25.27 -2.30
CA SER A 789 -10.78 -24.49 -3.41
C SER A 789 -10.18 -23.15 -2.96
N LEU A 790 -9.21 -22.66 -3.71
CA LEU A 790 -8.63 -21.33 -3.58
C LEU A 790 -8.28 -20.81 -4.97
N GLU A 791 -8.52 -19.54 -5.25
CA GLU A 791 -8.14 -18.94 -6.53
C GLU A 791 -7.60 -17.52 -6.38
N LEU A 792 -6.71 -17.15 -7.30
CA LEU A 792 -6.09 -15.83 -7.40
C LEU A 792 -6.20 -15.35 -8.85
N MET A 793 -6.74 -14.16 -9.04
CA MET A 793 -6.76 -13.51 -10.35
C MET A 793 -5.38 -12.89 -10.63
N VAL A 794 -4.81 -13.24 -11.78
CA VAL A 794 -3.41 -12.92 -12.13
C VAL A 794 -3.30 -11.84 -13.20
N HIS A 795 -4.29 -11.71 -14.07
CA HIS A 795 -4.31 -10.70 -15.14
C HIS A 795 -5.72 -10.46 -15.68
N ARG A 796 -5.99 -9.28 -16.23
CA ARG A 796 -7.29 -8.86 -16.77
C ARG A 796 -7.08 -8.05 -18.05
N ARG A 797 -7.90 -8.30 -19.07
CA ARG A 797 -7.99 -7.46 -20.27
C ARG A 797 -9.46 -7.32 -20.68
N LEU A 798 -9.99 -6.11 -20.58
CA LEU A 798 -11.43 -5.83 -20.61
C LEU A 798 -11.75 -4.89 -21.75
N LEU A 799 -12.93 -5.02 -22.37
CA LEU A 799 -13.29 -4.27 -23.59
C LEU A 799 -14.19 -3.06 -23.33
N ARG A 800 -14.63 -2.86 -22.08
CA ARG A 800 -15.55 -1.81 -21.65
C ARG A 800 -14.99 -1.03 -20.47
N ASP A 801 -15.45 0.21 -20.38
CA ASP A 801 -15.40 1.00 -19.15
C ASP A 801 -16.55 0.57 -18.23
N ASP A 802 -16.32 0.59 -16.92
CA ASP A 802 -17.32 0.22 -15.90
C ASP A 802 -18.13 1.42 -15.39
N ASN A 803 -18.05 2.57 -16.06
CA ASN A 803 -18.78 3.80 -15.75
C ASN A 803 -18.55 4.31 -14.32
N ARG A 804 -17.29 4.29 -13.87
CA ARG A 804 -16.85 4.89 -12.60
C ARG A 804 -15.98 6.14 -12.75
N GLY A 805 -15.82 6.65 -13.97
CA GLY A 805 -15.23 7.96 -14.24
C GLY A 805 -13.89 7.92 -14.97
N VAL A 806 -13.15 6.79 -14.93
CA VAL A 806 -11.90 6.65 -15.69
C VAL A 806 -12.10 6.76 -17.21
N GLN A 807 -13.28 6.36 -17.71
CA GLN A 807 -13.69 6.48 -19.11
C GLN A 807 -12.72 5.80 -20.08
N GLU A 808 -12.10 4.71 -19.66
CA GLU A 808 -11.18 3.91 -20.45
C GLU A 808 -11.37 2.43 -20.10
N PRO A 809 -11.54 1.54 -21.11
CA PRO A 809 -11.48 0.11 -20.84
C PRO A 809 -10.07 -0.28 -20.37
N LEU A 810 -9.97 -1.33 -19.55
CA LEU A 810 -8.68 -1.89 -19.11
C LEU A 810 -8.03 -2.69 -20.27
N LEU A 811 -7.50 -1.95 -21.25
CA LEU A 811 -6.85 -2.43 -22.47
C LEU A 811 -5.37 -2.06 -22.50
N GLU A 812 -4.60 -2.57 -21.55
CA GLU A 812 -3.16 -2.28 -21.47
C GLU A 812 -2.45 -2.74 -22.76
N PRO A 813 -1.89 -1.81 -23.56
CA PRO A 813 -1.40 -2.14 -24.90
C PRO A 813 -0.11 -2.97 -24.87
N GLY A 814 0.65 -2.91 -23.77
CA GLY A 814 2.03 -3.37 -23.75
C GLY A 814 2.92 -2.55 -24.68
N GLU A 815 4.22 -2.85 -24.69
CA GLU A 815 5.21 -2.13 -25.51
C GLU A 815 5.01 -2.35 -27.02
N TYR A 816 4.51 -3.53 -27.41
CA TYR A 816 4.31 -3.91 -28.81
C TYR A 816 2.85 -3.71 -29.28
N HIS A 817 2.02 -3.02 -28.50
CA HIS A 817 0.63 -2.67 -28.82
C HIS A 817 -0.31 -3.85 -29.16
N ASN A 818 0.04 -5.08 -28.76
CA ASN A 818 -0.77 -6.29 -28.96
C ASN A 818 -1.43 -6.81 -27.66
N GLY A 819 -1.20 -6.14 -26.54
CA GLY A 819 -1.66 -6.51 -25.20
C GLY A 819 -0.50 -6.80 -24.26
N LEU A 820 -0.60 -6.32 -23.02
CA LEU A 820 0.45 -6.51 -22.03
C LEU A 820 0.60 -7.99 -21.62
N VAL A 821 1.86 -8.45 -21.59
CA VAL A 821 2.26 -9.74 -21.00
C VAL A 821 2.75 -9.49 -19.58
N VAL A 822 2.24 -10.29 -18.64
CA VAL A 822 2.58 -10.17 -17.22
C VAL A 822 3.18 -11.48 -16.76
N ARG A 823 4.31 -11.38 -16.08
CA ARG A 823 4.97 -12.48 -15.39
C ARG A 823 4.95 -12.22 -13.89
N GLY A 824 4.64 -13.24 -13.11
CA GLY A 824 4.67 -13.19 -11.65
C GLY A 824 4.85 -14.55 -11.04
N ARG A 825 4.80 -14.63 -9.71
CA ARG A 825 4.97 -15.89 -9.01
C ARG A 825 4.04 -16.07 -7.82
N HIS A 826 3.75 -17.34 -7.52
CA HIS A 826 3.10 -17.80 -6.30
C HIS A 826 4.01 -18.78 -5.56
N LEU A 827 4.11 -18.66 -4.23
CA LEU A 827 4.81 -19.64 -3.41
C LEU A 827 3.78 -20.47 -2.64
N ILE A 828 3.80 -21.79 -2.81
CA ILE A 828 2.85 -22.71 -2.20
C ILE A 828 3.47 -23.43 -1.03
N PHE A 829 2.81 -23.37 0.11
CA PHE A 829 3.16 -24.10 1.32
C PHE A 829 2.07 -25.10 1.66
N LEU A 830 2.48 -26.34 1.91
CA LEU A 830 1.65 -27.37 2.51
C LEU A 830 2.23 -27.70 3.88
N ASP A 831 1.49 -27.42 4.94
CA ASP A 831 1.94 -27.67 6.32
C ASP A 831 0.76 -28.05 7.23
N THR A 832 1.04 -28.37 8.49
CA THR A 832 0.00 -28.47 9.50
C THR A 832 -0.46 -27.08 9.94
N VAL A 833 -1.68 -27.00 10.47
CA VAL A 833 -2.24 -25.73 10.96
C VAL A 833 -1.34 -25.10 12.03
N GLU A 834 -0.74 -25.91 12.89
CA GLU A 834 0.09 -25.46 14.02
C GLU A 834 1.46 -24.90 13.61
N SER A 835 2.05 -25.36 12.50
CA SER A 835 3.37 -24.91 12.03
C SER A 835 3.34 -23.95 10.84
N SER A 836 2.21 -23.87 10.13
CA SER A 836 2.10 -23.09 8.89
C SER A 836 2.52 -21.62 9.01
N ALA A 837 2.23 -20.99 10.15
CA ALA A 837 2.54 -19.58 10.40
C ALA A 837 4.04 -19.29 10.40
N GLU A 838 4.85 -20.18 10.98
CA GLU A 838 6.31 -20.04 11.03
C GLU A 838 6.94 -20.08 9.64
N GLN A 839 6.28 -20.74 8.68
CA GLN A 839 6.69 -20.73 7.28
C GLN A 839 6.18 -19.47 6.56
N HIS A 840 4.86 -19.29 6.46
CA HIS A 840 4.32 -18.30 5.55
C HIS A 840 4.63 -16.84 5.96
N ARG A 841 4.86 -16.56 7.25
CA ARG A 841 5.27 -15.23 7.73
C ARG A 841 6.67 -14.86 7.25
N LEU A 842 7.64 -15.74 7.51
CA LEU A 842 9.05 -15.51 7.20
C LEU A 842 9.32 -15.45 5.70
N TRP A 843 8.68 -16.33 4.94
CA TRP A 843 8.82 -16.37 3.49
C TRP A 843 8.06 -15.25 2.78
N ALA A 844 6.88 -14.82 3.27
CA ALA A 844 6.20 -13.65 2.73
C ALA A 844 7.06 -12.38 2.91
N GLN A 845 7.72 -12.28 4.04
CA GLN A 845 8.64 -11.18 4.28
C GLN A 845 9.88 -11.25 3.39
N GLN A 846 10.46 -12.44 3.18
CA GLN A 846 11.59 -12.62 2.26
C GLN A 846 11.20 -12.36 0.80
N GLU A 847 9.95 -12.67 0.41
CA GLU A 847 9.39 -12.32 -0.90
C GLU A 847 9.28 -10.81 -1.08
N TYR A 848 8.79 -10.12 -0.04
CA TYR A 848 8.59 -8.68 -0.05
C TYR A 848 9.93 -7.90 0.02
N MET A 849 10.84 -8.33 0.90
CA MET A 849 12.17 -7.76 1.12
C MET A 849 13.25 -8.63 0.50
N ALA A 850 13.09 -8.92 -0.80
CA ALA A 850 14.00 -9.78 -1.54
C ALA A 850 15.42 -9.18 -1.63
N PRO A 851 16.49 -10.00 -1.53
CA PRO A 851 17.85 -9.56 -1.78
C PRO A 851 18.04 -8.91 -3.16
N GLN A 852 18.82 -7.83 -3.21
CA GLN A 852 19.15 -7.13 -4.45
C GLN A 852 20.46 -7.65 -5.03
N VAL A 853 20.42 -8.09 -6.29
CA VAL A 853 21.60 -8.48 -7.06
C VAL A 853 22.17 -7.27 -7.78
N VAL A 854 23.46 -7.04 -7.63
CA VAL A 854 24.26 -6.02 -8.33
C VAL A 854 25.49 -6.70 -8.92
N LEU A 855 25.83 -6.35 -10.15
CA LEU A 855 26.91 -6.99 -10.88
C LEU A 855 28.06 -6.01 -11.10
N THR A 856 29.27 -6.52 -11.28
CA THR A 856 30.43 -5.72 -11.68
C THR A 856 31.38 -6.57 -12.51
N PRO A 857 32.16 -5.99 -13.44
CA PRO A 857 33.31 -6.66 -14.02
C PRO A 857 34.26 -7.20 -12.95
N ASP A 858 35.08 -8.19 -13.31
CA ASP A 858 36.05 -8.78 -12.37
C ASP A 858 37.18 -7.79 -12.03
N SER A 859 37.55 -7.69 -10.75
CA SER A 859 38.52 -6.70 -10.24
C SER A 859 39.35 -7.20 -9.06
N HIS A 860 40.65 -7.45 -9.16
CA HIS A 860 41.33 -8.36 -8.20
C HIS A 860 41.37 -8.01 -6.68
N ASP A 861 40.90 -6.84 -6.22
CA ASP A 861 40.96 -6.42 -4.81
C ASP A 861 39.65 -5.76 -4.31
N ILE A 862 38.66 -6.55 -3.86
CA ILE A 862 37.45 -6.01 -3.20
C ILE A 862 37.16 -6.69 -1.86
N VAL A 863 36.52 -5.97 -0.94
CA VAL A 863 35.94 -6.55 0.27
C VAL A 863 34.78 -7.47 -0.12
N LYS A 864 34.86 -8.75 0.25
CA LYS A 864 33.95 -9.77 -0.28
C LYS A 864 32.68 -9.99 0.55
N GLU A 865 32.66 -9.59 1.82
CA GLU A 865 31.48 -9.72 2.68
C GLU A 865 31.37 -8.59 3.69
N PHE A 866 30.15 -8.28 4.11
CA PHE A 866 29.85 -7.24 5.10
C PHE A 866 28.50 -7.50 5.78
N SER A 867 28.39 -7.14 7.06
CA SER A 867 27.14 -7.09 7.83
C SER A 867 27.08 -5.79 8.62
N ALA A 868 25.99 -5.05 8.48
CA ALA A 868 25.75 -3.84 9.27
C ALA A 868 25.24 -4.16 10.69
N LEU A 869 24.91 -5.43 10.97
CA LEU A 869 24.49 -5.88 12.29
C LEU A 869 25.60 -6.65 13.01
N GLN A 870 25.69 -6.46 14.32
CA GLN A 870 26.57 -7.27 15.19
C GLN A 870 26.01 -8.68 15.38
N HIS A 871 24.69 -8.80 15.46
CA HIS A 871 23.96 -10.07 15.61
C HIS A 871 22.66 -10.04 14.79
N ALA A 872 22.21 -11.21 14.32
CA ALA A 872 20.92 -11.34 13.66
C ALA A 872 19.76 -11.06 14.63
N LEU A 873 18.69 -10.45 14.13
CA LEU A 873 17.46 -10.30 14.90
C LEU A 873 16.71 -11.65 15.00
N PRO A 874 15.96 -11.87 16.09
CA PRO A 874 15.10 -13.04 16.25
C PRO A 874 14.09 -13.18 15.09
N LEU A 875 13.68 -14.41 14.78
CA LEU A 875 12.81 -14.70 13.63
C LEU A 875 11.46 -13.96 13.67
N ASN A 876 10.93 -13.70 14.87
CA ASN A 876 9.69 -12.97 15.06
C ASN A 876 9.84 -11.44 14.94
N VAL A 877 11.06 -10.90 14.79
CA VAL A 877 11.33 -9.45 14.68
C VAL A 877 11.70 -9.06 13.24
N HIS A 878 11.04 -8.03 12.71
CA HIS A 878 11.46 -7.34 11.48
C HIS A 878 12.08 -5.98 11.80
N LEU A 879 13.22 -5.67 11.17
CA LEU A 879 13.64 -4.29 10.95
C LEU A 879 12.82 -3.68 9.79
N LEU A 880 11.66 -3.10 10.12
CA LEU A 880 10.70 -2.57 9.15
C LEU A 880 11.20 -1.29 8.45
N THR A 881 11.92 -0.45 9.17
CA THR A 881 12.48 0.80 8.62
C THR A 881 13.87 1.02 9.21
N LEU A 882 14.83 1.37 8.35
CA LEU A 882 16.09 1.99 8.71
C LEU A 882 16.35 3.09 7.68
N ALA A 883 16.10 4.35 8.04
CA ALA A 883 16.17 5.46 7.09
C ALA A 883 16.75 6.72 7.73
N GLN A 884 17.49 7.49 6.94
CA GLN A 884 17.95 8.81 7.35
C GLN A 884 16.73 9.72 7.52
N TRP A 885 16.60 10.34 8.69
CA TRP A 885 15.46 11.20 9.02
C TRP A 885 15.85 12.68 9.03
N GLU A 886 16.91 13.01 9.77
CA GLU A 886 17.56 14.32 9.80
C GLU A 886 19.06 14.12 9.59
N PRO A 887 19.90 15.15 9.33
CA PRO A 887 21.33 14.96 9.05
C PRO A 887 22.10 14.08 10.06
N ASP A 888 21.74 14.16 11.35
CA ASP A 888 22.36 13.39 12.44
C ASP A 888 21.38 12.40 13.11
N ALA A 889 20.17 12.24 12.56
CA ALA A 889 19.12 11.39 13.13
C ALA A 889 18.63 10.31 12.17
N VAL A 890 18.50 9.08 12.68
CA VAL A 890 18.04 7.90 11.95
C VAL A 890 16.72 7.42 12.52
N LEU A 891 15.76 7.16 11.64
CA LEU A 891 14.49 6.52 11.99
C LEU A 891 14.63 5.00 11.92
N ILE A 892 14.31 4.32 13.02
CA ILE A 892 14.22 2.87 13.08
C ILE A 892 12.81 2.43 13.48
N ARG A 893 12.30 1.39 12.80
CA ARG A 893 11.09 0.67 13.21
C ARG A 893 11.38 -0.80 13.37
N LEU A 894 11.00 -1.34 14.53
CA LEU A 894 10.99 -2.77 14.78
C LEU A 894 9.54 -3.23 14.91
N GLU A 895 9.20 -4.34 14.27
CA GLU A 895 7.90 -4.97 14.47
C GLU A 895 7.99 -6.44 14.82
N HIS A 896 6.96 -6.92 15.53
CA HIS A 896 6.71 -8.33 15.73
C HIS A 896 5.77 -8.87 14.65
N GLN A 897 6.22 -9.87 13.90
CA GLN A 897 5.53 -10.29 12.66
C GLN A 897 4.42 -11.32 12.84
N PHE A 898 4.35 -11.97 14.00
CA PHE A 898 3.34 -12.98 14.33
C PHE A 898 2.21 -12.40 15.18
N GLU A 899 1.01 -12.96 15.00
CA GLU A 899 -0.17 -12.70 15.82
C GLU A 899 -0.16 -13.52 17.11
N TYR A 900 -0.97 -13.14 18.10
CA TYR A 900 -1.10 -13.90 19.34
C TYR A 900 -1.64 -15.31 19.07
N GLY A 901 -0.92 -16.32 19.58
CA GLY A 901 -1.30 -17.73 19.43
C GLY A 901 -1.25 -18.28 18.00
N GLU A 902 -0.68 -17.54 17.05
CA GLU A 902 -0.55 -17.95 15.66
C GLU A 902 0.52 -19.04 15.47
N ALA A 903 1.62 -18.95 16.21
CA ALA A 903 2.72 -19.89 16.23
C ALA A 903 3.17 -20.14 17.67
N VAL A 904 3.53 -21.39 18.00
CA VAL A 904 3.90 -21.78 19.38
C VAL A 904 5.09 -20.96 19.89
N ASN A 905 6.14 -20.82 19.07
CA ASN A 905 7.33 -20.06 19.45
C ASN A 905 7.33 -18.67 18.80
N GLY A 906 6.88 -18.57 17.54
CA GLY A 906 6.85 -17.31 16.80
C GLY A 906 6.01 -16.21 17.45
N SER A 907 4.99 -16.55 18.24
CA SER A 907 4.07 -15.60 18.89
C SER A 907 4.47 -15.19 20.31
N LEU A 908 5.67 -15.55 20.79
CA LEU A 908 6.13 -15.14 22.13
C LEU A 908 6.73 -13.72 22.11
N PRO A 909 6.52 -12.91 23.16
CA PRO A 909 7.20 -11.61 23.29
C PRO A 909 8.71 -11.75 23.21
N VAL A 910 9.38 -10.72 22.70
CA VAL A 910 10.81 -10.74 22.44
C VAL A 910 11.46 -9.43 22.87
N VAL A 911 12.70 -9.51 23.36
CA VAL A 911 13.49 -8.35 23.79
C VAL A 911 14.63 -8.12 22.81
N VAL A 912 14.80 -6.86 22.39
CA VAL A 912 15.88 -6.42 21.51
C VAL A 912 16.74 -5.37 22.24
N ASN A 913 18.05 -5.49 22.14
CA ASN A 913 19.00 -4.47 22.61
C ASN A 913 19.39 -3.57 21.43
N LEU A 914 18.96 -2.31 21.44
CA LEU A 914 19.27 -1.36 20.37
C LEU A 914 20.71 -0.87 20.41
N LEU A 915 21.30 -0.68 21.60
CA LEU A 915 22.58 0.00 21.78
C LEU A 915 23.76 -0.71 21.08
N ASN A 916 23.68 -2.04 20.94
CA ASN A 916 24.71 -2.87 20.32
C ASN A 916 24.20 -3.56 19.04
N LEU A 917 23.15 -3.03 18.40
CA LEU A 917 22.55 -3.68 17.24
C LEU A 917 23.43 -3.51 15.99
N PHE A 918 23.91 -2.29 15.73
CA PHE A 918 24.63 -1.93 14.51
C PHE A 918 26.15 -1.97 14.69
N SER A 919 26.86 -2.38 13.63
CA SER A 919 28.33 -2.38 13.56
C SER A 919 28.89 -1.11 12.91
N SER A 920 28.07 -0.39 12.13
CA SER A 920 28.50 0.72 11.27
C SER A 920 28.46 2.11 11.92
N PHE A 921 27.79 2.24 13.07
CA PHE A 921 27.67 3.49 13.82
C PHE A 921 27.32 3.20 15.28
N ASN A 922 27.57 4.17 16.15
CA ASN A 922 27.20 4.14 17.56
C ASN A 922 25.93 4.95 17.81
N ILE A 923 25.03 4.42 18.64
CA ILE A 923 23.82 5.13 19.08
C ILE A 923 24.15 6.01 20.29
N ILE A 924 23.88 7.31 20.20
CA ILE A 924 24.07 8.29 21.28
C ILE A 924 22.82 8.40 22.14
N THR A 925 21.66 8.60 21.51
CA THR A 925 20.37 8.75 22.20
C THR A 925 19.26 8.06 21.44
N VAL A 926 18.26 7.56 22.17
CA VAL A 926 17.06 6.93 21.61
C VAL A 926 15.83 7.66 22.13
N GLN A 927 14.96 8.08 21.21
CA GLN A 927 13.65 8.65 21.53
C GLN A 927 12.56 7.79 20.90
N GLU A 928 11.67 7.21 21.72
CA GLU A 928 10.50 6.50 21.21
C GLU A 928 9.46 7.50 20.68
N MET A 929 8.94 7.19 19.49
CA MET A 929 7.98 8.00 18.75
C MET A 929 6.70 7.21 18.51
N ASN A 930 5.63 7.88 18.10
CA ASN A 930 4.48 7.22 17.49
C ASN A 930 4.84 6.63 16.11
N LEU A 931 3.92 5.88 15.51
CA LEU A 931 4.19 5.12 14.30
C LEU A 931 4.68 5.96 13.11
N SER A 932 4.12 7.15 12.91
CA SER A 932 4.50 8.10 11.84
C SER A 932 5.70 8.99 12.18
N ALA A 933 6.34 8.78 13.34
CA ALA A 933 7.49 9.55 13.83
C ALA A 933 7.25 11.07 13.99
N ASN A 934 5.99 11.54 13.99
CA ASN A 934 5.70 12.97 14.13
C ASN A 934 5.53 13.41 15.61
N GLN A 935 5.26 12.48 16.54
CA GLN A 935 5.11 12.79 17.97
C GLN A 935 5.95 11.86 18.84
N LYS A 936 6.50 12.40 19.94
CA LYS A 936 7.09 11.57 21.00
C LYS A 936 6.03 10.66 21.60
N ARG A 937 6.37 9.40 21.86
CA ARG A 937 5.40 8.40 22.35
C ARG A 937 4.73 8.82 23.66
N GLU A 938 5.48 9.42 24.58
CA GLU A 938 5.00 9.92 25.86
C GLU A 938 4.02 11.11 25.75
N ASN A 939 4.05 11.83 24.61
CA ASN A 939 3.18 12.97 24.35
C ASN A 939 1.90 12.59 23.60
N VAL A 940 1.77 11.33 23.15
CA VAL A 940 0.57 10.87 22.43
C VAL A 940 -0.62 10.84 23.39
N SER A 941 -1.58 11.71 23.13
CA SER A 941 -2.87 11.74 23.81
C SER A 941 -3.98 11.63 22.78
N ARG A 942 -4.91 10.70 23.02
CA ARG A 942 -6.10 10.48 22.18
C ARG A 942 -7.40 10.65 22.97
N LEU A 943 -8.48 10.94 22.25
CA LEU A 943 -9.85 10.93 22.77
C LEU A 943 -10.19 9.57 23.39
N ILE A 944 -10.96 9.60 24.47
CA ILE A 944 -11.43 8.41 25.16
C ILE A 944 -12.89 8.21 24.77
N TRP A 945 -13.21 6.99 24.34
CA TRP A 945 -14.56 6.62 23.91
C TRP A 945 -15.14 5.56 24.84
N GLN A 946 -16.43 5.67 25.12
CA GLN A 946 -17.19 4.65 25.83
C GLN A 946 -17.80 3.69 24.82
N SER A 947 -17.49 2.40 24.93
CA SER A 947 -18.09 1.35 24.10
C SER A 947 -19.15 0.56 24.87
N ILE A 948 -19.93 -0.26 24.16
CA ILE A 948 -20.85 -1.22 24.79
C ILE A 948 -20.17 -2.20 25.75
N GLU A 949 -18.85 -2.40 25.65
CA GLU A 949 -18.04 -3.22 26.57
C GLU A 949 -17.42 -2.38 27.71
N GLY A 950 -17.74 -1.09 27.79
CA GLY A 950 -17.18 -0.14 28.75
C GLY A 950 -16.04 0.72 28.18
N ILE A 951 -15.40 1.47 29.07
CA ILE A 951 -14.22 2.29 28.76
C ILE A 951 -12.99 1.39 28.87
N ALA A 952 -12.23 1.25 27.78
CA ALA A 952 -10.98 0.52 27.80
C ALA A 952 -10.00 1.16 28.80
N ALA A 953 -9.41 0.34 29.67
CA ALA A 953 -8.46 0.82 30.66
C ALA A 953 -7.22 1.40 29.95
N LYS A 954 -6.85 2.64 30.28
CA LYS A 954 -5.55 3.17 29.86
C LYS A 954 -4.46 2.35 30.56
N ARG A 955 -3.72 1.55 29.79
CA ARG A 955 -2.50 0.90 30.29
C ARG A 955 -1.56 2.02 30.77
N ARG A 956 -1.11 1.97 32.04
CA ARG A 956 -0.10 2.90 32.54
C ARG A 956 1.11 2.79 31.63
N SER A 957 1.62 3.91 31.11
CA SER A 957 2.90 3.89 30.39
C SER A 957 3.92 3.23 31.32
N GLY A 958 4.61 2.21 30.81
CA GLY A 958 5.65 1.51 31.57
C GLY A 958 6.74 2.45 32.07
N THR A 959 7.66 1.91 32.87
CA THR A 959 8.91 2.56 33.24
C THR A 959 9.61 3.17 32.02
N GLY A 960 10.44 4.19 32.23
CA GLY A 960 11.15 4.89 31.15
C GLY A 960 11.84 3.94 30.16
N LEU A 961 11.94 4.36 28.90
CA LEU A 961 12.57 3.59 27.83
C LEU A 961 13.99 3.16 28.24
N ASP A 962 14.22 1.84 28.30
CA ASP A 962 15.55 1.25 28.36
C ASP A 962 15.94 0.77 26.94
N PRO A 963 16.85 1.47 26.23
CA PRO A 963 17.29 1.06 24.90
C PRO A 963 18.01 -0.29 24.86
N ALA A 964 18.50 -0.80 26.00
CA ALA A 964 19.10 -2.13 26.09
C ALA A 964 18.06 -3.25 26.24
N HIS A 965 16.79 -2.90 26.53
CA HIS A 965 15.72 -3.84 26.83
C HIS A 965 14.40 -3.43 26.16
N VAL A 966 14.40 -3.39 24.83
CA VAL A 966 13.21 -3.07 24.03
C VAL A 966 12.35 -4.32 23.84
N GLU A 967 11.32 -4.47 24.67
CA GLU A 967 10.31 -5.53 24.52
C GLU A 967 9.34 -5.23 23.36
N LEU A 968 9.01 -6.28 22.60
CA LEU A 968 8.05 -6.30 21.49
C LEU A 968 7.05 -7.45 21.69
N PHE A 969 5.77 -7.11 21.69
CA PHE A 969 4.66 -8.07 21.75
C PHE A 969 4.14 -8.40 20.34
N PRO A 970 3.42 -9.52 20.15
CA PRO A 970 2.76 -9.87 18.89
C PRO A 970 2.05 -8.70 18.20
N MET A 971 2.27 -8.56 16.89
CA MET A 971 1.81 -7.46 16.03
C MET A 971 2.24 -6.03 16.41
N GLN A 972 3.04 -5.83 17.46
CA GLN A 972 3.45 -4.49 17.85
C GLN A 972 4.50 -3.92 16.88
N ILE A 973 4.35 -2.66 16.48
CA ILE A 973 5.43 -1.85 15.89
C ILE A 973 5.91 -0.85 16.93
N ARG A 974 7.22 -0.75 17.12
CA ARG A 974 7.84 0.34 17.90
C ARG A 974 8.75 1.17 17.00
N THR A 975 8.63 2.48 17.14
CA THR A 975 9.30 3.47 16.29
C THR A 975 10.24 4.31 17.14
N PHE A 976 11.49 4.46 16.72
CA PHE A 976 12.49 5.23 17.44
C PHE A 976 13.24 6.18 16.52
N LEU A 977 13.55 7.37 17.03
CA LEU A 977 14.50 8.29 16.43
C LEU A 977 15.82 8.17 17.19
N LEU A 978 16.89 7.84 16.46
CA LEU A 978 18.23 7.61 16.98
C LEU A 978 19.13 8.79 16.60
N GLN A 979 19.86 9.35 17.55
CA GLN A 979 21.02 10.20 17.23
C GLN A 979 22.24 9.29 17.14
N ILE A 980 22.98 9.37 16.05
CA ILE A 980 24.07 8.43 15.76
C ILE A 980 25.42 9.14 15.56
N ARG A 981 26.50 8.37 15.70
CA ARG A 981 27.86 8.76 15.31
C ARG A 981 28.49 7.64 14.50
N TYR A 982 28.85 7.96 13.25
CA TYR A 982 29.62 7.10 12.37
C TYR A 982 31.03 6.83 12.90
#